data_AF-A0A934KTI3-F1
#
_entry.id   AF-A0A934KTI3-F1
#
_cell.length_a   1.000
_cell.length_b   1.000
_cell.length_c   1.000
_cell.angle_alpha   90.00
_cell.angle_beta   90.00
_cell.angle_gamma   90.00
#
_symmetry.space_group_name_H-M   'P 1'
#
loop_
_entity.id
_entity.type
_entity.pdbx_description
1 polymer ?
#
loop_
_entity_poly.entity_id
_entity_poly.type
_entity_poly.pdbx_seq_one_letter_code
_entity_poly.pdbx_strand_id
1 'polypeptide(L)'
;MYKQILIVFLLLLGGQTLSASLQCAYPQIPGNISEQAVPADIRISHGNSVHTAYKDVFWQFGDNAERLYQQYGVFALEFLKEYKIEGLALLEKHGREMANLHPLLDYRDIFHLYSNPDNNINNLNIFSPKTLSQFYKTFGDEGIKYITNSPENFFLINEDKDKGVELMNLANEKGDIVFPLARKHGIAFARLYDKDVLNIVIKFQEDGLLAVKEFGEKAKILFHLFIDDDIFYHVIKTYGHKQTIPIIYLFYDNEDFNSQVYDYLKKTKVYEWVSSWWYGTDTSAPNTQSDAVIRRENARRAVNLIFELGNDFLDRFEILDINNVKEESITTITNKLRNFFISDVEKVSRKRIRQEDITFQDKLFAGLDILGFVPIGGGISKGAKFAAKGARFAKTAKGFKGLINLTEDLVKTYGDDVVQFVAKYGDDGIKALKATDGKILKISQQYGDDAVRYVSKYGADAGTAIEKYGNDVLSLARQYGDDVIKYTALYGDDGLRIIQKHGKDVVLLSSVYGDNVIKMAALHGDDVISYVSKYGSRGIEVIEKYGDDVIRLAKRHGDDVVKYVGMYGDDGLKLARKGKIGLFVMRFMPPKAFAKCAKFAKYGLIASIFLIIATHPIAFLSGLIHALAWLFGASPIIIAIILGLVATFFLIRFLRKFTWFFTPFLVCFRILKKFVVGN
;
A
#
# COMPACT_ATOMS: atom_id res chain seq x y z
N MET A 1 -4.52 -59.97 -2.36
CA MET A 1 -3.71 -60.88 -3.20
C MET A 1 -3.35 -60.13 -4.47
N TYR A 2 -2.23 -59.41 -4.49
CA TYR A 2 -0.83 -59.84 -4.71
C TYR A 2 -0.43 -59.84 -6.20
N LYS A 3 0.73 -59.20 -6.43
CA LYS A 3 1.58 -59.07 -7.63
C LYS A 3 1.21 -57.95 -8.61
N GLN A 4 2.11 -57.02 -8.94
CA GLN A 4 3.48 -56.77 -8.50
C GLN A 4 3.92 -55.37 -8.98
N ILE A 5 4.54 -54.61 -8.09
CA ILE A 5 5.32 -53.41 -8.34
C ILE A 5 6.77 -53.83 -8.69
N LEU A 6 7.43 -53.08 -9.58
CA LEU A 6 8.85 -52.65 -9.57
C LEU A 6 9.63 -52.83 -10.90
N ILE A 7 10.52 -51.86 -11.16
CA ILE A 7 11.70 -51.77 -12.07
C ILE A 7 11.42 -50.85 -13.28
N VAL A 8 11.67 -49.53 -13.17
CA VAL A 8 12.96 -48.79 -13.27
C VAL A 8 13.48 -48.69 -14.72
N PHE A 9 13.24 -47.52 -15.31
CA PHE A 9 14.25 -46.60 -15.85
C PHE A 9 15.39 -47.20 -16.69
N LEU A 10 15.24 -47.18 -18.02
CA LEU A 10 16.28 -46.86 -19.02
C LEU A 10 15.75 -47.16 -20.43
N LEU A 11 15.73 -46.13 -21.29
CA LEU A 11 15.82 -46.12 -22.76
C LEU A 11 14.88 -45.05 -23.32
N LEU A 12 15.44 -43.88 -23.65
CA LEU A 12 14.99 -43.04 -24.77
C LEU A 12 16.11 -42.07 -25.15
N LEU A 13 17.02 -42.57 -25.98
CA LEU A 13 17.89 -41.79 -26.87
C LEU A 13 17.17 -41.68 -28.21
N GLY A 14 17.18 -40.49 -28.81
CA GLY A 14 16.72 -40.26 -30.18
C GLY A 14 16.22 -38.84 -30.40
N GLY A 15 17.15 -37.92 -30.70
CA GLY A 15 16.86 -36.50 -30.89
C GLY A 15 16.09 -36.17 -32.17
N GLN A 16 15.63 -34.92 -32.26
CA GLN A 16 16.02 -33.99 -33.31
C GLN A 16 15.50 -32.58 -32.99
N THR A 17 16.37 -31.63 -33.30
CA THR A 17 16.27 -30.17 -33.16
C THR A 17 15.39 -29.54 -34.25
N LEU A 18 14.64 -28.49 -33.89
CA LEU A 18 14.33 -27.34 -34.76
C LEU A 18 13.63 -26.26 -33.91
N SER A 19 14.38 -25.26 -33.46
CA SER A 19 13.84 -24.00 -32.90
C SER A 19 14.24 -22.85 -33.80
N ALA A 20 13.21 -22.14 -34.27
CA ALA A 20 13.25 -21.10 -35.28
C ALA A 20 14.04 -19.86 -34.83
N SER A 21 14.80 -19.32 -35.79
CA SER A 21 15.50 -18.05 -35.77
C SER A 21 14.54 -16.84 -35.81
N LEU A 22 14.74 -15.88 -34.91
CA LEU A 22 14.28 -14.50 -35.07
C LEU A 22 15.45 -13.66 -35.58
N GLN A 23 15.34 -13.14 -36.81
CA GLN A 23 16.25 -12.14 -37.37
C GLN A 23 15.59 -10.76 -37.30
N CYS A 24 16.25 -9.83 -36.61
CA CYS A 24 16.06 -8.39 -36.78
C CYS A 24 17.11 -7.84 -37.76
N ALA A 25 16.73 -6.80 -38.50
CA ALA A 25 17.35 -6.35 -39.74
C ALA A 25 18.27 -5.11 -39.57
N TYR A 26 19.38 -5.14 -40.34
CA TYR A 26 20.16 -4.03 -40.98
C TYR A 26 21.04 -3.09 -40.13
N PRO A 27 22.06 -2.38 -40.70
CA PRO A 27 22.55 -2.37 -42.11
C PRO A 27 24.08 -2.55 -42.32
N GLN A 28 24.47 -2.84 -43.58
CA GLN A 28 25.85 -2.94 -44.07
C GLN A 28 26.46 -1.59 -44.51
N ILE A 29 27.79 -1.45 -44.37
CA ILE A 29 28.67 -0.58 -45.17
C ILE A 29 30.03 -1.32 -45.40
N PRO A 30 30.67 -1.24 -46.59
CA PRO A 30 31.71 -2.18 -47.04
C PRO A 30 33.16 -1.63 -46.93
N GLY A 31 34.16 -2.53 -46.92
CA GLY A 31 35.57 -2.14 -46.97
C GLY A 31 36.55 -3.31 -47.08
N ASN A 32 36.93 -3.64 -48.31
CA ASN A 32 38.07 -4.48 -48.73
C ASN A 32 39.36 -4.15 -47.97
N ILE A 33 40.11 -5.15 -47.46
CA ILE A 33 41.59 -5.24 -47.57
C ILE A 33 42.06 -6.72 -47.59
N SER A 34 42.62 -7.11 -48.73
CA SER A 34 43.73 -8.04 -49.02
C SER A 34 43.95 -9.31 -48.18
N GLU A 35 43.86 -10.45 -48.88
CA GLU A 35 44.69 -11.63 -48.64
C GLU A 35 46.17 -11.26 -48.50
N GLN A 36 46.81 -11.73 -47.44
CA GLN A 36 48.21 -12.12 -47.44
C GLN A 36 48.26 -13.59 -47.05
N ALA A 37 48.60 -14.42 -48.04
CA ALA A 37 48.89 -15.83 -47.86
C ALA A 37 50.16 -15.97 -47.00
N VAL A 38 50.01 -16.56 -45.81
CA VAL A 38 51.12 -17.09 -45.01
C VAL A 38 51.20 -18.59 -45.30
N PRO A 39 52.39 -19.16 -45.60
CA PRO A 39 52.51 -20.54 -46.06
C PRO A 39 52.05 -21.54 -44.99
N ALA A 40 51.47 -22.65 -45.46
CA ALA A 40 50.80 -23.68 -44.67
C ALA A 40 51.71 -24.48 -43.70
N ASP A 41 53.01 -24.21 -43.65
CA ASP A 41 53.97 -24.96 -42.82
C ASP A 41 54.09 -24.45 -41.38
N ILE A 42 53.42 -23.36 -40.99
CA ILE A 42 53.47 -22.85 -39.60
C ILE A 42 52.32 -23.40 -38.73
N ARG A 43 51.22 -23.89 -39.31
CA ARG A 43 50.06 -24.38 -38.53
C ARG A 43 50.27 -25.74 -37.84
N ILE A 44 51.18 -26.58 -38.34
CA ILE A 44 51.42 -27.92 -37.78
C ILE A 44 52.44 -27.88 -36.61
N SER A 45 53.26 -26.83 -36.53
CA SER A 45 54.26 -26.67 -35.45
C SER A 45 53.68 -26.08 -34.16
N HIS A 46 52.75 -25.12 -34.26
CA HIS A 46 52.18 -24.44 -33.08
C HIS A 46 51.16 -25.28 -32.30
N GLY A 47 50.35 -26.10 -32.98
CA GLY A 47 49.40 -27.00 -32.32
C GLY A 47 50.12 -28.08 -31.50
N ASN A 48 51.21 -28.62 -32.04
CA ASN A 48 52.04 -29.61 -31.35
C ASN A 48 52.83 -29.02 -30.17
N SER A 49 53.27 -27.76 -30.23
CA SER A 49 54.03 -27.15 -29.13
C SER A 49 53.16 -26.84 -27.91
N VAL A 50 51.93 -26.34 -28.09
CA VAL A 50 51.00 -26.06 -26.99
C VAL A 50 50.45 -27.36 -26.38
N HIS A 51 50.08 -28.33 -27.20
CA HIS A 51 49.67 -29.66 -26.71
C HIS A 51 50.79 -30.36 -25.93
N THR A 52 52.05 -30.14 -26.32
CA THR A 52 53.20 -30.68 -25.58
C THR A 52 53.45 -29.90 -24.28
N ALA A 53 53.32 -28.58 -24.29
CA ALA A 53 53.55 -27.72 -23.12
C ALA A 53 52.47 -27.86 -22.03
N TYR A 54 51.22 -28.11 -22.41
CA TYR A 54 50.07 -28.29 -21.51
C TYR A 54 49.52 -29.72 -21.54
N LYS A 55 50.38 -30.70 -21.86
CA LYS A 55 50.00 -32.12 -21.99
C LYS A 55 49.21 -32.62 -20.79
N ASP A 56 49.61 -32.23 -19.58
CA ASP A 56 48.96 -32.65 -18.35
C ASP A 56 47.55 -32.07 -18.20
N VAL A 57 47.32 -30.83 -18.67
CA VAL A 57 46.01 -30.15 -18.65
C VAL A 57 45.07 -30.80 -19.67
N PHE A 58 45.55 -31.07 -20.88
CA PHE A 58 44.77 -31.77 -21.90
C PHE A 58 44.48 -33.23 -21.51
N TRP A 59 45.43 -33.91 -20.85
CA TRP A 59 45.20 -35.24 -20.31
C TRP A 59 44.13 -35.24 -19.21
N GLN A 60 44.14 -34.23 -18.35
CA GLN A 60 43.22 -34.14 -17.22
C GLN A 60 41.80 -33.69 -17.63
N PHE A 61 41.66 -32.77 -18.58
CA PHE A 61 40.38 -32.14 -18.93
C PHE A 61 39.86 -32.49 -20.33
N GLY A 62 40.65 -33.17 -21.16
CA GLY A 62 40.25 -33.71 -22.46
C GLY A 62 39.61 -32.67 -23.37
N ASP A 63 38.47 -33.04 -23.97
CA ASP A 63 37.71 -32.21 -24.90
C ASP A 63 37.29 -30.85 -24.32
N ASN A 64 37.15 -30.73 -22.99
CA ASN A 64 36.84 -29.46 -22.35
C ASN A 64 38.03 -28.48 -22.43
N ALA A 65 39.26 -28.95 -22.21
CA ALA A 65 40.46 -28.12 -22.38
C ALA A 65 40.64 -27.70 -23.84
N GLU A 66 40.37 -28.59 -24.80
CA GLU A 66 40.44 -28.26 -26.22
C GLU A 66 39.40 -27.19 -26.59
N ARG A 67 38.14 -27.37 -26.19
CA ARG A 67 37.09 -26.38 -26.45
C ARG A 67 37.40 -25.02 -25.83
N LEU A 68 37.82 -24.99 -24.57
CA LEU A 68 38.12 -23.75 -23.86
C LEU A 68 39.37 -23.06 -24.40
N TYR A 69 40.38 -23.80 -24.83
CA TYR A 69 41.54 -23.26 -25.53
C TYR A 69 41.17 -22.62 -26.87
N GLN A 70 40.30 -23.26 -27.65
CA GLN A 70 39.83 -22.68 -28.93
C GLN A 70 39.01 -21.40 -28.71
N GLN A 71 38.32 -21.26 -27.57
CA GLN A 71 37.49 -20.09 -27.26
C GLN A 71 38.25 -18.95 -26.58
N TYR A 72 39.17 -19.25 -25.66
CA TYR A 72 39.81 -18.26 -24.78
C TYR A 72 41.34 -18.30 -24.83
N GLY A 73 41.93 -19.14 -25.68
CA GLY A 73 43.38 -19.24 -25.89
C GLY A 73 44.14 -19.80 -24.68
N VAL A 74 45.43 -19.46 -24.61
CA VAL A 74 46.36 -19.96 -23.58
C VAL A 74 45.91 -19.58 -22.15
N PHE A 75 45.17 -18.48 -21.98
CA PHE A 75 44.57 -18.08 -20.71
C PHE A 75 43.78 -19.23 -20.05
N ALA A 76 42.92 -19.92 -20.82
CA ALA A 76 42.13 -21.01 -20.29
C ALA A 76 43.00 -22.20 -19.86
N LEU A 77 44.07 -22.49 -20.60
CA LEU A 77 44.98 -23.60 -20.27
C LEU A 77 45.78 -23.33 -19.00
N GLU A 78 46.33 -22.12 -18.85
CA GLU A 78 47.02 -21.70 -17.62
C GLU A 78 46.08 -21.65 -16.42
N PHE A 79 44.85 -21.15 -16.60
CA PHE A 79 43.86 -21.09 -15.53
C PHE A 79 43.39 -22.48 -15.09
N LEU A 80 43.18 -23.41 -16.03
CA LEU A 80 42.87 -24.81 -15.74
C LEU A 80 44.04 -25.54 -15.06
N LYS A 81 45.28 -25.23 -15.45
CA LYS A 81 46.48 -25.78 -14.82
C LYS A 81 46.56 -25.42 -13.34
N GLU A 82 46.27 -24.17 -13.01
CA GLU A 82 46.37 -23.64 -11.64
C GLU A 82 45.16 -24.03 -10.77
N TYR A 83 43.94 -23.83 -11.27
CA TYR A 83 42.69 -23.96 -10.47
C TYR A 83 41.88 -25.22 -10.76
N LYS A 84 42.34 -26.07 -11.67
CA LYS A 84 41.81 -27.42 -11.95
C LYS A 84 40.28 -27.42 -12.14
N ILE A 85 39.57 -28.24 -11.35
CA ILE A 85 38.12 -28.49 -11.48
C ILE A 85 37.31 -27.22 -11.18
N GLU A 86 37.74 -26.41 -10.21
CA GLU A 86 37.09 -25.13 -9.89
C GLU A 86 37.30 -24.12 -11.02
N GLY A 87 38.52 -24.08 -11.57
CA GLY A 87 38.83 -23.28 -12.76
C GLY A 87 37.96 -23.66 -13.95
N LEU A 88 37.74 -24.97 -14.17
CA LEU A 88 36.84 -25.45 -15.22
C LEU A 88 35.41 -24.95 -15.02
N ALA A 89 34.85 -25.11 -13.82
CA ALA A 89 33.49 -24.67 -13.51
C ALA A 89 33.29 -23.16 -13.74
N LEU A 90 34.29 -22.34 -13.37
CA LEU A 90 34.26 -20.90 -13.60
C LEU A 90 34.40 -20.55 -15.09
N LEU A 91 35.28 -21.22 -15.83
CA LEU A 91 35.47 -20.99 -17.27
C LEU A 91 34.22 -21.34 -18.08
N GLU A 92 33.53 -22.42 -17.72
CA GLU A 92 32.27 -22.81 -18.36
C GLU A 92 31.16 -21.78 -18.15
N LYS A 93 31.17 -21.08 -17.02
CA LYS A 93 30.10 -20.14 -16.64
C LYS A 93 30.41 -18.68 -17.02
N HIS A 94 31.68 -18.28 -16.95
CA HIS A 94 32.12 -16.88 -17.02
C HIS A 94 33.40 -16.69 -17.86
N GLY A 95 33.76 -17.65 -18.72
CA GLY A 95 35.05 -17.68 -19.40
C GLY A 95 35.35 -16.45 -20.26
N ARG A 96 34.34 -15.86 -20.90
CA ARG A 96 34.51 -14.65 -21.72
C ARG A 96 34.88 -13.44 -20.86
N GLU A 97 34.15 -13.24 -19.77
CA GLU A 97 34.33 -12.11 -18.86
C GLU A 97 35.67 -12.22 -18.12
N MET A 98 36.04 -13.42 -17.68
CA MET A 98 37.35 -13.70 -17.08
C MET A 98 38.50 -13.47 -18.06
N ALA A 99 38.38 -13.95 -19.30
CA ALA A 99 39.40 -13.75 -20.32
C ALA A 99 39.60 -12.26 -20.66
N ASN A 100 38.52 -11.46 -20.67
CA ASN A 100 38.59 -10.02 -20.91
C ASN A 100 39.26 -9.24 -19.76
N LEU A 101 39.31 -9.81 -18.55
CA LEU A 101 40.03 -9.23 -17.42
C LEU A 101 41.53 -9.54 -17.45
N HIS A 102 41.96 -10.52 -18.24
CA HIS A 102 43.38 -10.77 -18.46
C HIS A 102 43.92 -9.93 -19.64
N PRO A 103 45.10 -9.27 -19.53
CA PRO A 103 46.05 -9.27 -18.42
C PRO A 103 45.86 -8.11 -17.43
N LEU A 104 44.69 -7.47 -17.40
CA LEU A 104 44.41 -6.35 -16.49
C LEU A 104 44.45 -6.78 -15.02
N LEU A 105 43.99 -8.00 -14.73
CA LEU A 105 44.14 -8.71 -13.46
C LEU A 105 44.96 -9.98 -13.67
N ASP A 106 45.64 -10.41 -12.61
CA ASP A 106 46.34 -11.70 -12.63
C ASP A 106 45.34 -12.86 -12.44
N TYR A 107 45.82 -14.09 -12.67
CA TYR A 107 44.97 -15.28 -12.58
C TYR A 107 44.37 -15.47 -11.17
N ARG A 108 45.07 -15.04 -10.13
CA ARG A 108 44.64 -15.18 -8.73
C ARG A 108 43.50 -14.22 -8.40
N ASP A 109 43.63 -12.96 -8.79
CA ASP A 109 42.60 -11.95 -8.61
C ASP A 109 41.33 -12.29 -9.41
N ILE A 110 41.49 -12.76 -10.65
CA ILE A 110 40.36 -13.24 -11.46
C ILE A 110 39.69 -14.43 -10.77
N PHE A 111 40.46 -15.38 -10.25
CA PHE A 111 39.90 -16.52 -9.52
C PHE A 111 39.14 -16.08 -8.27
N HIS A 112 39.70 -15.22 -7.42
CA HIS A 112 39.02 -14.73 -6.21
C HIS A 112 37.72 -13.99 -6.52
N LEU A 113 37.75 -13.11 -7.54
CA LEU A 113 36.59 -12.33 -7.93
C LEU A 113 35.40 -13.22 -8.36
N TYR A 114 35.66 -14.29 -9.09
CA TYR A 114 34.62 -15.16 -9.67
C TYR A 114 34.29 -16.40 -8.83
N SER A 115 35.17 -16.82 -7.93
CA SER A 115 34.93 -17.94 -7.00
C SER A 115 34.12 -17.53 -5.77
N ASN A 116 34.12 -16.24 -5.41
CA ASN A 116 33.39 -15.76 -4.24
C ASN A 116 31.86 -15.82 -4.47
N PRO A 117 31.12 -16.63 -3.70
CA PRO A 117 29.68 -16.81 -3.88
C PRO A 117 28.86 -15.55 -3.52
N ASP A 118 29.40 -14.66 -2.69
CA ASP A 118 28.75 -13.39 -2.33
C ASP A 118 28.82 -12.38 -3.49
N ASN A 119 29.68 -12.64 -4.49
CA ASN A 119 29.80 -11.80 -5.66
C ASN A 119 28.73 -12.17 -6.72
N ASN A 120 27.66 -11.38 -6.81
CA ASN A 120 26.78 -11.30 -7.97
C ASN A 120 27.52 -10.76 -9.23
N ILE A 121 28.17 -11.68 -9.95
CA ILE A 121 28.94 -11.42 -11.16
C ILE A 121 28.16 -10.69 -12.26
N ASN A 122 26.84 -10.93 -12.38
CA ASN A 122 26.03 -10.26 -13.41
C ASN A 122 25.99 -8.73 -13.21
N ASN A 123 26.00 -8.27 -11.96
CA ASN A 123 26.03 -6.85 -11.63
C ASN A 123 27.42 -6.24 -11.83
N LEU A 124 28.49 -7.03 -11.61
CA LEU A 124 29.87 -6.60 -11.87
C LEU A 124 30.17 -6.46 -13.37
N ASN A 125 29.51 -7.24 -14.21
CA ASN A 125 29.64 -7.18 -15.67
C ASN A 125 29.07 -5.89 -16.29
N ILE A 126 28.38 -5.05 -15.50
CA ILE A 126 27.93 -3.71 -15.93
C ILE A 126 29.14 -2.78 -16.14
N PHE A 127 30.24 -3.01 -15.41
CA PHE A 127 31.46 -2.22 -15.52
C PHE A 127 32.34 -2.71 -16.67
N SER A 128 33.03 -1.78 -17.34
CA SER A 128 34.04 -2.18 -18.33
C SER A 128 35.17 -2.97 -17.65
N PRO A 129 35.82 -3.95 -18.32
CA PRO A 129 36.93 -4.71 -17.73
C PRO A 129 38.05 -3.83 -17.16
N LYS A 130 38.32 -2.69 -17.81
CA LYS A 130 39.29 -1.69 -17.34
C LYS A 130 38.84 -0.99 -16.06
N THR A 131 37.58 -0.61 -15.97
CA THR A 131 37.01 0.04 -14.78
C THR A 131 36.98 -0.92 -13.60
N LEU A 132 36.50 -2.14 -13.81
CA LEU A 132 36.40 -3.16 -12.76
C LEU A 132 37.79 -3.56 -12.25
N SER A 133 38.76 -3.77 -13.14
CA SER A 133 40.13 -4.09 -12.75
C SER A 133 40.83 -2.96 -11.98
N GLN A 134 40.64 -1.69 -12.38
CA GLN A 134 41.19 -0.54 -11.65
C GLN A 134 40.58 -0.41 -10.26
N PHE A 135 39.26 -0.58 -10.14
CA PHE A 135 38.56 -0.54 -8.86
C PHE A 135 39.00 -1.69 -7.95
N TYR A 136 39.03 -2.92 -8.46
CA TYR A 136 39.50 -4.09 -7.73
C TYR A 136 40.93 -3.91 -7.22
N LYS A 137 41.86 -3.40 -8.05
CA LYS A 137 43.23 -3.11 -7.60
C LYS A 137 43.32 -2.05 -6.50
N THR A 138 42.36 -1.14 -6.45
CA THR A 138 42.36 -0.02 -5.50
C THR A 138 41.73 -0.40 -4.16
N PHE A 139 40.62 -1.16 -4.19
CA PHE A 139 39.79 -1.44 -3.01
C PHE A 139 39.65 -2.93 -2.67
N GLY A 140 40.14 -3.83 -3.52
CA GLY A 140 40.11 -5.28 -3.31
C GLY A 140 38.70 -5.85 -3.15
N ASP A 141 38.63 -7.04 -2.56
CA ASP A 141 37.37 -7.74 -2.27
C ASP A 141 36.43 -6.94 -1.36
N GLU A 142 36.99 -6.15 -0.43
CA GLU A 142 36.22 -5.24 0.44
C GLU A 142 35.44 -4.19 -0.37
N GLY A 143 36.05 -3.63 -1.42
CA GLY A 143 35.35 -2.74 -2.33
C GLY A 143 34.29 -3.44 -3.16
N ILE A 144 34.61 -4.64 -3.66
CA ILE A 144 33.69 -5.43 -4.49
C ILE A 144 32.42 -5.78 -3.74
N LYS A 145 32.52 -6.15 -2.46
CA LYS A 145 31.39 -6.42 -1.57
C LYS A 145 30.29 -5.36 -1.66
N TYR A 146 30.66 -4.09 -1.71
CA TYR A 146 29.71 -2.97 -1.67
C TYR A 146 29.12 -2.54 -3.01
N ILE A 147 29.75 -2.92 -4.13
CA ILE A 147 29.24 -2.60 -5.48
C ILE A 147 28.50 -3.77 -6.11
N THR A 148 28.64 -4.97 -5.56
CA THR A 148 28.12 -6.18 -6.18
C THR A 148 26.59 -6.25 -6.14
N ASN A 149 25.96 -5.89 -5.03
CA ASN A 149 24.50 -5.84 -4.92
C ASN A 149 23.94 -4.42 -5.15
N SER A 150 24.79 -3.41 -5.14
CA SER A 150 24.43 -2.00 -5.35
C SER A 150 25.49 -1.30 -6.20
N PRO A 151 25.50 -1.52 -7.54
CA PRO A 151 26.51 -0.99 -8.45
C PRO A 151 26.69 0.53 -8.37
N GLU A 152 25.66 1.26 -7.98
CA GLU A 152 25.71 2.70 -7.81
C GLU A 152 26.65 3.17 -6.69
N ASN A 153 27.00 2.30 -5.73
CA ASN A 153 27.98 2.61 -4.68
C ASN A 153 29.38 2.85 -5.25
N PHE A 154 29.64 2.34 -6.46
CA PHE A 154 30.88 2.57 -7.19
C PHE A 154 31.23 4.06 -7.25
N PHE A 155 30.26 4.93 -7.53
CA PHE A 155 30.50 6.36 -7.69
C PHE A 155 30.93 7.05 -6.39
N LEU A 156 30.44 6.58 -5.24
CA LEU A 156 30.78 7.15 -3.94
C LEU A 156 32.13 6.65 -3.44
N ILE A 157 32.42 5.36 -3.65
CA ILE A 157 33.69 4.75 -3.23
C ILE A 157 34.84 5.24 -4.12
N ASN A 158 34.61 5.35 -5.43
CA ASN A 158 35.65 5.67 -6.40
C ASN A 158 35.85 7.18 -6.63
N GLU A 159 35.16 8.05 -5.87
CA GLU A 159 35.34 9.51 -5.98
C GLU A 159 36.75 9.94 -5.54
N ASP A 160 37.19 9.43 -4.41
CA ASP A 160 38.50 9.69 -3.81
C ASP A 160 38.91 8.46 -2.98
N LYS A 161 40.18 8.05 -3.08
CA LYS A 161 40.64 6.81 -2.46
C LYS A 161 40.49 6.83 -0.94
N ASP A 162 40.87 7.94 -0.30
CA ASP A 162 40.86 8.04 1.16
C ASP A 162 39.43 8.12 1.69
N LYS A 163 38.57 8.89 1.01
CA LYS A 163 37.13 8.93 1.31
C LYS A 163 36.44 7.59 1.08
N GLY A 164 36.82 6.86 0.03
CA GLY A 164 36.27 5.54 -0.28
C GLY A 164 36.60 4.52 0.81
N VAL A 165 37.86 4.48 1.24
CA VAL A 165 38.30 3.63 2.38
C VAL A 165 37.56 4.01 3.66
N GLU A 166 37.43 5.31 3.94
CA GLU A 166 36.70 5.78 5.10
C GLU A 166 35.22 5.37 5.07
N LEU A 167 34.57 5.52 3.92
CA LEU A 167 33.17 5.15 3.74
C LEU A 167 32.95 3.65 3.94
N MET A 168 33.86 2.81 3.44
CA MET A 168 33.82 1.36 3.65
C MET A 168 34.05 0.97 5.11
N ASN A 169 34.97 1.65 5.82
CA ASN A 169 35.17 1.42 7.25
C ASN A 169 33.92 1.78 8.06
N LEU A 170 33.29 2.92 7.75
CA LEU A 170 32.02 3.33 8.35
C LEU A 170 30.92 2.31 8.07
N ALA A 171 30.82 1.78 6.84
CA ALA A 171 29.84 0.76 6.49
C ALA A 171 30.11 -0.58 7.19
N ASN A 172 31.37 -0.98 7.36
CA ASN A 172 31.74 -2.17 8.13
C ASN A 172 31.36 -2.03 9.63
N GLU A 173 31.45 -0.82 10.19
CA GLU A 173 31.07 -0.54 11.58
C GLU A 173 29.54 -0.40 11.77
N LYS A 174 28.87 0.30 10.84
CA LYS A 174 27.49 0.81 11.02
C LYS A 174 26.46 0.20 10.05
N GLY A 175 26.90 -0.70 9.18
CA GLY A 175 26.11 -1.37 8.16
C GLY A 175 25.94 -0.56 6.86
N ASP A 176 25.40 -1.23 5.84
CA ASP A 176 25.26 -0.73 4.47
C ASP A 176 24.43 0.56 4.34
N ILE A 177 23.64 0.92 5.36
CA ILE A 177 22.85 2.17 5.42
C ILE A 177 23.72 3.42 5.31
N VAL A 178 25.02 3.30 5.60
CA VAL A 178 26.01 4.37 5.41
C VAL A 178 26.04 4.88 3.97
N PHE A 179 25.89 4.01 2.97
CA PHE A 179 25.93 4.41 1.55
C PHE A 179 24.76 5.31 1.12
N PRO A 180 23.48 4.96 1.35
CA PRO A 180 22.38 5.87 1.03
C PRO A 180 22.42 7.16 1.84
N LEU A 181 22.90 7.14 3.10
CA LEU A 181 23.07 8.34 3.91
C LEU A 181 24.17 9.26 3.37
N ALA A 182 25.33 8.70 3.04
CA ALA A 182 26.43 9.45 2.45
C ALA A 182 26.04 10.05 1.09
N ARG A 183 25.26 9.32 0.28
CA ARG A 183 24.73 9.80 -1.00
C ARG A 183 23.83 11.02 -0.85
N LYS A 184 22.96 11.03 0.17
CA LYS A 184 21.94 12.06 0.36
C LYS A 184 22.45 13.26 1.18
N HIS A 185 23.36 13.03 2.12
CA HIS A 185 23.75 14.00 3.14
C HIS A 185 25.27 14.18 3.32
N GLY A 186 26.09 13.40 2.61
CA GLY A 186 27.56 13.46 2.66
C GLY A 186 28.21 12.55 3.70
N ILE A 187 29.51 12.28 3.53
CA ILE A 187 30.28 11.35 4.39
C ILE A 187 30.42 11.87 5.82
N ALA A 188 30.67 13.18 5.99
CA ALA A 188 30.78 13.80 7.32
C ALA A 188 29.51 13.58 8.17
N PHE A 189 28.37 13.43 7.52
CA PHE A 189 27.10 13.15 8.17
C PHE A 189 26.98 11.69 8.58
N ALA A 190 27.40 10.75 7.73
CA ALA A 190 27.44 9.32 8.07
C ALA A 190 28.35 9.02 9.27
N ARG A 191 29.36 9.86 9.55
CA ARG A 191 30.18 9.77 10.76
C ARG A 191 29.40 9.97 12.06
N LEU A 192 28.40 10.86 12.06
CA LEU A 192 27.59 11.20 13.24
C LEU A 192 26.48 10.17 13.54
N TYR A 193 26.30 9.20 12.64
CA TYR A 193 25.27 8.18 12.73
C TYR A 193 25.64 7.10 13.76
N ASP A 194 24.79 6.83 14.75
CA ASP A 194 24.93 5.74 15.71
C ASP A 194 23.67 4.84 15.71
N LYS A 195 23.70 3.71 16.42
CA LYS A 195 22.58 2.75 16.47
C LYS A 195 21.31 3.38 17.07
N ASP A 196 21.45 4.35 17.96
CA ASP A 196 20.31 5.04 18.58
C ASP A 196 19.65 6.00 17.59
N VAL A 197 20.44 6.71 16.77
CA VAL A 197 19.96 7.56 15.67
C VAL A 197 19.28 6.75 14.58
N LEU A 198 19.71 5.52 14.28
CA LEU A 198 19.03 4.63 13.31
C LEU A 198 17.55 4.40 13.68
N ASN A 199 17.25 4.11 14.95
CA ASN A 199 15.87 3.89 15.39
C ASN A 199 15.03 5.17 15.25
N ILE A 200 15.62 6.32 15.55
CA ILE A 200 14.99 7.63 15.38
C ILE A 200 14.68 7.89 13.90
N VAL A 201 15.64 7.64 13.01
CA VAL A 201 15.48 7.85 11.55
C VAL A 201 14.47 6.89 10.95
N ILE A 202 14.44 5.62 11.37
CA ILE A 202 13.43 4.66 10.89
C ILE A 202 12.02 5.18 11.18
N LYS A 203 11.79 5.70 12.40
CA LYS A 203 10.45 6.12 12.81
C LYS A 203 10.10 7.55 12.39
N PHE A 204 11.00 8.51 12.60
CA PHE A 204 10.79 9.94 12.39
C PHE A 204 11.40 10.50 11.09
N GLN A 205 12.07 9.66 10.29
CA GLN A 205 12.63 10.01 8.99
C GLN A 205 13.49 11.27 9.02
N GLU A 206 13.27 12.19 8.07
CA GLU A 206 14.02 13.46 7.96
C GLU A 206 13.81 14.37 9.17
N ASP A 207 12.64 14.33 9.82
CA ASP A 207 12.32 15.21 10.95
C ASP A 207 13.13 14.85 12.20
N GLY A 208 13.22 13.56 12.52
CA GLY A 208 14.07 13.10 13.63
C GLY A 208 15.56 13.32 13.35
N LEU A 209 15.94 13.20 12.09
CA LEU A 209 17.32 13.41 11.65
C LEU A 209 17.76 14.88 11.78
N LEU A 210 16.93 15.80 11.31
CA LEU A 210 17.17 17.24 11.44
C LEU A 210 17.17 17.67 12.92
N ALA A 211 16.28 17.09 13.74
CA ALA A 211 16.23 17.33 15.17
C ALA A 211 17.54 16.93 15.88
N VAL A 212 18.09 15.74 15.57
CA VAL A 212 19.38 15.30 16.14
C VAL A 212 20.53 16.18 15.65
N LYS A 213 20.52 16.59 14.38
CA LYS A 213 21.53 17.50 13.82
C LYS A 213 21.51 18.87 14.50
N GLU A 214 20.33 19.40 14.79
CA GLU A 214 20.16 20.74 15.33
C GLU A 214 20.31 20.77 16.85
N PHE A 215 19.74 19.80 17.57
CA PHE A 215 19.68 19.81 19.04
C PHE A 215 20.55 18.75 19.73
N GLY A 216 21.26 17.91 18.97
CA GLY A 216 22.23 16.94 19.50
C GLY A 216 21.65 16.01 20.57
N GLU A 217 22.34 15.92 21.70
CA GLU A 217 21.97 15.05 22.82
C GLU A 217 20.59 15.37 23.41
N LYS A 218 20.13 16.63 23.37
CA LYS A 218 18.79 17.00 23.84
C LYS A 218 17.70 16.27 23.04
N ALA A 219 17.84 16.25 21.71
CA ALA A 219 16.94 15.50 20.84
C ALA A 219 17.08 14.00 21.12
N LYS A 220 18.30 13.44 21.17
CA LYS A 220 18.50 12.01 21.42
C LYS A 220 17.84 11.54 22.71
N ILE A 221 17.96 12.30 23.80
CA ILE A 221 17.30 12.00 25.09
C ILE A 221 15.78 11.90 24.90
N LEU A 222 15.16 12.93 24.31
CA LEU A 222 13.70 12.96 24.13
C LEU A 222 13.22 11.85 23.19
N PHE A 223 13.89 11.65 22.06
CA PHE A 223 13.54 10.57 21.14
C PHE A 223 13.71 9.22 21.81
N HIS A 224 14.75 8.99 22.61
CA HIS A 224 14.91 7.73 23.34
C HIS A 224 13.78 7.51 24.37
N LEU A 225 13.36 8.56 25.08
CA LEU A 225 12.27 8.49 26.06
C LEU A 225 10.90 8.20 25.46
N PHE A 226 10.66 8.68 24.23
CA PHE A 226 9.35 8.72 23.59
C PHE A 226 9.34 8.06 22.20
N ILE A 227 10.32 7.22 21.87
CA ILE A 227 10.42 6.65 20.52
C ILE A 227 9.16 5.88 20.18
N ASP A 228 8.60 5.13 21.12
CA ASP A 228 7.38 4.33 20.94
C ASP A 228 6.09 5.09 21.23
N ASP A 229 6.16 6.39 21.52
CA ASP A 229 5.01 7.20 21.87
C ASP A 229 4.39 7.84 20.61
N ASP A 230 3.18 7.38 20.25
CA ASP A 230 2.46 7.86 19.06
C ASP A 230 2.07 9.35 19.17
N ILE A 231 1.86 9.86 20.38
CA ILE A 231 1.55 11.27 20.62
C ILE A 231 2.78 12.11 20.33
N PHE A 232 3.94 11.69 20.83
CA PHE A 232 5.20 12.36 20.53
C PHE A 232 5.50 12.34 19.02
N TYR A 233 5.26 11.21 18.35
CA TYR A 233 5.36 11.13 16.90
C TYR A 233 4.48 12.16 16.20
N HIS A 234 3.21 12.26 16.56
CA HIS A 234 2.31 13.25 16.00
C HIS A 234 2.75 14.69 16.29
N VAL A 235 3.18 14.99 17.52
CA VAL A 235 3.66 16.33 17.90
C VAL A 235 4.84 16.77 17.04
N ILE A 236 5.88 15.93 16.92
CA ILE A 236 7.05 16.24 16.10
C ILE A 236 6.65 16.42 14.63
N LYS A 237 5.74 15.58 14.12
CA LYS A 237 5.33 15.63 12.71
C LYS A 237 4.45 16.82 12.37
N THR A 238 3.58 17.23 13.28
CA THR A 238 2.62 18.32 13.06
C THR A 238 3.25 19.69 13.26
N TYR A 239 4.06 19.87 14.29
CA TYR A 239 4.60 21.18 14.69
C TYR A 239 6.09 21.35 14.37
N GLY A 240 6.78 20.28 13.99
CA GLY A 240 8.19 20.31 13.63
C GLY A 240 9.13 20.31 14.83
N HIS A 241 10.32 19.73 14.65
CA HIS A 241 11.32 19.58 15.71
C HIS A 241 11.85 20.91 16.25
N LYS A 242 11.90 21.97 15.43
CA LYS A 242 12.42 23.28 15.83
C LYS A 242 11.64 23.93 16.97
N GLN A 243 10.32 23.80 16.95
CA GLN A 243 9.46 24.38 17.99
C GLN A 243 9.27 23.43 19.16
N THR A 244 9.18 22.13 18.89
CA THR A 244 8.78 21.14 19.89
C THR A 244 9.91 20.65 20.78
N ILE A 245 11.07 20.30 20.21
CA ILE A 245 12.21 19.72 20.97
C ILE A 245 12.69 20.65 22.09
N PRO A 246 12.90 21.96 21.88
CA PRO A 246 13.38 22.84 22.93
C PRO A 246 12.38 22.99 24.08
N ILE A 247 11.08 23.07 23.79
CA ILE A 247 10.02 23.22 24.79
C ILE A 247 9.85 21.92 25.60
N ILE A 248 9.84 20.77 24.93
CA ILE A 248 9.74 19.48 25.63
C ILE A 248 10.98 19.25 26.50
N TYR A 249 12.16 19.63 26.01
CA TYR A 249 13.40 19.52 26.77
C TYR A 249 13.42 20.49 27.97
N LEU A 250 12.84 21.69 27.84
CA LEU A 250 12.67 22.61 28.96
C LEU A 250 11.89 21.96 30.11
N PHE A 251 10.81 21.25 29.80
CA PHE A 251 10.03 20.52 30.82
C PHE A 251 10.79 19.30 31.35
N TYR A 252 11.60 18.64 30.51
CA TYR A 252 12.45 17.53 30.91
C TYR A 252 13.52 17.97 31.93
N ASP A 253 14.19 19.09 31.69
CA ASP A 253 15.39 19.53 32.43
C ASP A 253 15.05 20.41 33.64
N ASN A 254 13.95 21.16 33.59
CA ASN A 254 13.73 22.27 34.51
C ASN A 254 12.80 21.90 35.69
N GLU A 255 13.40 21.57 36.83
CA GLU A 255 12.69 21.36 38.10
C GLU A 255 11.97 22.64 38.57
N ASP A 256 12.50 23.83 38.22
CA ASP A 256 11.94 25.13 38.61
C ASP A 256 10.64 25.49 37.91
N PHE A 257 10.45 25.07 36.66
CA PHE A 257 9.17 25.29 35.96
C PHE A 257 8.05 24.54 36.69
N ASN A 258 8.29 23.27 37.02
CA ASN A 258 7.33 22.48 37.75
C ASN A 258 7.13 23.04 39.18
N SER A 259 8.18 23.50 39.86
CA SER A 259 8.07 24.09 41.21
C SER A 259 7.29 25.41 41.24
N GLN A 260 7.48 26.28 40.25
CA GLN A 260 6.77 27.57 40.16
C GLN A 260 5.29 27.39 39.79
N VAL A 261 5.01 26.55 38.79
CA VAL A 261 3.64 26.18 38.43
C VAL A 261 2.95 25.48 39.61
N TYR A 262 3.67 24.57 40.28
CA TYR A 262 3.20 23.88 41.47
C TYR A 262 2.92 24.82 42.64
N ASP A 263 3.82 25.74 42.97
CA ASP A 263 3.65 26.71 44.07
C ASP A 263 2.52 27.71 43.79
N TYR A 264 2.29 28.02 42.52
CA TYR A 264 1.16 28.85 42.09
C TYR A 264 -0.17 28.10 42.24
N LEU A 265 -0.23 26.85 41.77
CA LEU A 265 -1.43 26.00 41.81
C LEU A 265 -1.80 25.60 43.24
N LYS A 266 -0.81 25.24 44.08
CA LYS A 266 -0.97 24.75 45.47
C LYS A 266 -1.69 25.73 46.39
N LYS A 267 -1.69 27.03 46.09
CA LYS A 267 -2.34 28.08 46.89
C LYS A 267 -3.85 28.23 46.61
N THR A 268 -4.43 27.32 45.82
CA THR A 268 -5.79 27.45 45.27
C THR A 268 -6.51 26.10 45.27
N LYS A 269 -7.86 26.09 45.34
CA LYS A 269 -8.67 24.86 45.14
C LYS A 269 -8.59 24.29 43.71
N VAL A 270 -7.93 25.02 42.80
CA VAL A 270 -7.56 24.58 41.45
C VAL A 270 -6.53 23.45 41.54
N TYR A 271 -5.74 23.40 42.61
CA TYR A 271 -4.80 22.31 42.89
C TYR A 271 -5.47 20.94 42.88
N GLU A 272 -6.59 20.72 43.58
CA GLU A 272 -7.24 19.40 43.63
C GLU A 272 -7.71 18.93 42.24
N TRP A 273 -8.23 19.85 41.44
CA TRP A 273 -8.69 19.56 40.08
C TRP A 273 -7.53 19.37 39.09
N VAL A 274 -6.57 20.29 39.05
CA VAL A 274 -5.39 20.18 38.17
C VAL A 274 -4.54 19.00 38.58
N SER A 275 -4.32 18.75 39.87
CA SER A 275 -3.55 17.58 40.31
C SER A 275 -4.24 16.27 39.93
N SER A 276 -5.57 16.19 40.06
CA SER A 276 -6.34 15.03 39.58
C SER A 276 -6.21 14.80 38.07
N TRP A 277 -6.14 15.87 37.27
CA TRP A 277 -5.93 15.80 35.82
C TRP A 277 -4.45 15.54 35.42
N TRP A 278 -3.50 16.12 36.16
CA TRP A 278 -2.06 16.16 35.87
C TRP A 278 -1.28 14.96 36.41
N TYR A 279 -1.81 14.32 37.46
CA TYR A 279 -1.20 13.16 38.10
C TYR A 279 -2.13 11.92 38.10
N GLY A 280 -3.45 12.10 37.91
CA GLY A 280 -4.43 11.01 38.02
C GLY A 280 -4.96 10.87 39.46
N THR A 281 -6.08 10.18 39.65
CA THR A 281 -6.74 10.04 40.97
C THR A 281 -5.96 9.19 41.98
N ASP A 282 -4.97 8.42 41.53
CA ASP A 282 -4.28 7.39 42.33
C ASP A 282 -2.82 7.73 42.66
N THR A 283 -2.31 8.87 42.22
CA THR A 283 -0.96 9.32 42.56
C THR A 283 -1.01 10.24 43.76
N SER A 284 -0.66 9.69 44.91
CA SER A 284 -0.22 10.49 46.05
C SER A 284 0.88 11.46 45.63
N ALA A 285 0.81 12.68 46.17
CA ALA A 285 1.81 13.74 46.08
C ALA A 285 3.27 13.23 46.15
N PRO A 286 4.25 13.93 45.54
CA PRO A 286 5.56 13.39 45.20
C PRO A 286 6.36 13.10 46.47
N ASN A 287 6.23 11.88 46.98
CA ASN A 287 7.15 11.31 47.95
C ASN A 287 7.79 10.08 47.31
N THR A 288 9.08 10.23 47.02
CA THR A 288 10.03 9.14 46.71
C THR A 288 9.91 8.50 45.31
N GLN A 289 9.79 9.31 44.24
CA GLN A 289 10.14 8.86 42.88
C GLN A 289 11.54 9.35 42.51
N SER A 290 12.30 8.55 41.76
CA SER A 290 13.64 8.96 41.31
C SER A 290 13.54 10.14 40.33
N ASP A 291 14.52 11.04 40.35
CA ASP A 291 14.53 12.26 39.54
C ASP A 291 14.33 11.97 38.04
N ALA A 292 14.80 10.81 37.56
CA ALA A 292 14.62 10.37 36.18
C ALA A 292 13.15 10.10 35.80
N VAL A 293 12.34 9.56 36.72
CA VAL A 293 10.91 9.32 36.50
C VAL A 293 10.16 10.66 36.44
N ILE A 294 10.53 11.60 37.31
CA ILE A 294 9.94 12.94 37.36
C ILE A 294 10.23 13.70 36.07
N ARG A 295 11.49 13.73 35.62
CA ARG A 295 11.90 14.38 34.37
C ARG A 295 11.19 13.79 33.15
N ARG A 296 11.08 12.46 33.07
CA ARG A 296 10.33 11.78 32.01
C ARG A 296 8.86 12.19 32.01
N GLU A 297 8.22 12.20 33.18
CA GLU A 297 6.81 12.54 33.28
C GLU A 297 6.55 14.01 32.94
N ASN A 298 7.46 14.91 33.32
CA ASN A 298 7.41 16.32 32.92
C ASN A 298 7.50 16.50 31.40
N ALA A 299 8.44 15.81 30.76
CA ALA A 299 8.57 15.83 29.30
C ALA A 299 7.31 15.27 28.61
N ARG A 300 6.74 14.17 29.13
CA ARG A 300 5.49 13.58 28.62
C ARG A 300 4.33 14.56 28.70
N ARG A 301 4.25 15.34 29.78
CA ARG A 301 3.21 16.38 29.93
C ARG A 301 3.34 17.47 28.88
N ALA A 302 4.55 17.94 28.61
CA ALA A 302 4.79 18.89 27.52
C ALA A 302 4.33 18.33 26.18
N VAL A 303 4.64 17.06 25.89
CA VAL A 303 4.16 16.37 24.68
C VAL A 303 2.64 16.37 24.60
N ASN A 304 1.94 15.99 25.68
CA ASN A 304 0.49 15.98 25.71
C ASN A 304 -0.12 17.37 25.57
N LEU A 305 0.45 18.39 26.22
CA LEU A 305 0.01 19.77 26.10
C LEU A 305 0.15 20.27 24.66
N ILE A 306 1.28 20.00 24.00
CA ILE A 306 1.47 20.37 22.60
C ILE A 306 0.48 19.62 21.71
N PHE A 307 0.22 18.34 21.96
CA PHE A 307 -0.74 17.56 21.18
C PHE A 307 -2.17 18.09 21.31
N GLU A 308 -2.58 18.48 22.52
CA GLU A 308 -3.96 18.90 22.81
C GLU A 308 -4.21 20.38 22.46
N LEU A 309 -3.21 21.25 22.64
CA LEU A 309 -3.34 22.70 22.48
C LEU A 309 -2.69 23.23 21.21
N GLY A 310 -1.63 22.60 20.73
CA GLY A 310 -0.91 23.00 19.54
C GLY A 310 -0.29 24.39 19.67
N ASN A 311 -0.52 25.23 18.65
CA ASN A 311 0.05 26.58 18.58
C ASN A 311 -0.36 27.46 19.77
N ASP A 312 -1.55 27.26 20.36
CA ASP A 312 -2.00 28.00 21.55
C ASP A 312 -1.05 27.83 22.77
N PHE A 313 -0.32 26.70 22.80
CA PHE A 313 0.70 26.41 23.80
C PHE A 313 2.10 26.76 23.30
N LEU A 314 2.44 26.44 22.05
CA LEU A 314 3.77 26.70 21.48
C LEU A 314 4.12 28.19 21.40
N ASP A 315 3.14 29.05 21.04
CA ASP A 315 3.33 30.50 20.86
C ASP A 315 3.66 31.25 22.16
N ARG A 316 3.71 30.55 23.31
CA ARG A 316 4.09 31.10 24.62
C ARG A 316 5.58 31.07 24.89
N PHE A 317 6.34 30.37 24.05
CA PHE A 317 7.77 30.17 24.23
C PHE A 317 8.52 30.88 23.09
N GLU A 318 9.46 31.74 23.44
CA GLU A 318 10.41 32.32 22.48
C GLU A 318 11.69 31.48 22.46
N ILE A 319 12.10 31.05 21.27
CA ILE A 319 13.31 30.26 21.08
C ILE A 319 14.43 31.23 20.68
N LEU A 320 15.22 31.68 21.66
CA LEU A 320 16.27 32.68 21.46
C LEU A 320 17.54 32.09 20.80
N ASP A 321 17.93 30.86 21.17
CA ASP A 321 19.03 30.10 20.55
C ASP A 321 18.87 28.58 20.84
N ILE A 322 19.47 27.74 20.00
CA ILE A 322 19.48 26.26 19.99
C ILE A 322 19.85 25.67 21.38
N ASN A 323 20.64 26.42 22.16
CA ASN A 323 21.08 26.01 23.50
C ASN A 323 20.34 26.66 24.67
N ASN A 324 19.57 27.73 24.44
CA ASN A 324 18.87 28.48 25.48
C ASN A 324 17.44 28.81 25.04
N VAL A 325 16.49 28.10 25.64
CA VAL A 325 15.09 28.54 25.67
C VAL A 325 14.98 29.48 26.85
N LYS A 326 14.70 30.76 26.61
CA LYS A 326 14.24 31.65 27.67
C LYS A 326 12.75 31.83 27.51
N GLU A 327 12.05 31.65 28.60
CA GLU A 327 10.67 32.06 28.73
C GLU A 327 10.56 33.58 28.51
N GLU A 328 9.94 33.99 27.41
CA GLU A 328 9.70 35.41 27.12
C GLU A 328 8.71 36.03 28.14
N SER A 329 7.92 35.20 28.84
CA SER A 329 7.01 35.66 29.89
C SER A 329 7.65 36.05 31.21
N ILE A 330 8.93 35.76 31.49
CA ILE A 330 9.52 36.11 32.82
C ILE A 330 10.76 37.02 32.79
N THR A 331 11.59 37.04 31.74
CA THR A 331 12.83 37.88 31.78
C THR A 331 12.82 39.10 30.87
N THR A 332 11.84 39.22 29.97
CA THR A 332 11.52 40.46 29.24
C THR A 332 10.22 41.09 29.79
N ILE A 333 9.98 40.92 31.10
CA ILE A 333 8.78 41.40 31.80
C ILE A 333 8.62 42.94 31.79
N THR A 334 9.64 43.73 31.44
CA THR A 334 9.55 45.16 31.80
C THR A 334 8.94 46.08 30.74
N ASN A 335 9.11 45.89 29.42
CA ASN A 335 8.87 47.03 28.50
C ASN A 335 7.99 46.83 27.24
N LYS A 336 7.54 45.62 26.88
CA LYS A 336 6.57 45.45 25.76
C LYS A 336 5.29 44.68 26.11
N LEU A 337 5.25 43.98 27.24
CA LEU A 337 4.13 43.13 27.66
C LEU A 337 3.23 43.72 28.76
N ARG A 338 3.53 44.96 29.21
CA ARG A 338 2.69 45.72 30.14
C ARG A 338 1.35 46.16 29.53
N ASN A 339 0.87 45.57 28.43
CA ASN A 339 -0.46 45.84 27.89
C ASN A 339 -1.24 44.55 27.55
N PHE A 340 -0.63 43.37 27.63
CA PHE A 340 -1.21 42.14 27.07
C PHE A 340 -1.50 41.04 28.12
N PHE A 341 -0.66 40.88 29.15
CA PHE A 341 -0.87 39.95 30.28
C PHE A 341 -1.68 40.54 31.46
N ILE A 342 -2.28 41.72 31.28
CA ILE A 342 -2.69 42.64 32.37
C ILE A 342 -4.11 42.44 32.93
N SER A 343 -4.94 41.51 32.45
CA SER A 343 -6.26 41.34 33.09
C SER A 343 -6.17 40.53 34.38
N ASP A 344 -5.89 39.22 34.32
CA ASP A 344 -6.34 38.31 35.38
C ASP A 344 -5.26 37.97 36.43
N VAL A 345 -4.02 37.73 36.01
CA VAL A 345 -2.88 37.60 36.94
C VAL A 345 -2.62 38.94 37.65
N GLU A 346 -2.77 40.06 36.93
CA GLU A 346 -2.68 41.40 37.53
C GLU A 346 -3.90 41.74 38.40
N LYS A 347 -5.10 41.25 38.09
CA LYS A 347 -6.26 41.41 38.99
C LYS A 347 -6.08 40.63 40.28
N VAL A 348 -5.55 39.40 40.23
CA VAL A 348 -5.17 38.63 41.42
C VAL A 348 -4.06 39.34 42.22
N SER A 349 -3.05 39.89 41.55
CA SER A 349 -1.96 40.61 42.21
C SER A 349 -2.40 41.96 42.78
N ARG A 350 -3.24 42.74 42.07
CA ARG A 350 -3.83 44.00 42.56
C ARG A 350 -4.78 43.76 43.72
N LYS A 351 -5.61 42.71 43.69
CA LYS A 351 -6.44 42.30 44.84
C LYS A 351 -5.58 41.92 46.03
N ARG A 352 -4.49 41.17 45.82
CA ARG A 352 -3.51 40.84 46.86
C ARG A 352 -2.86 42.10 47.47
N ILE A 353 -2.47 43.07 46.64
CA ILE A 353 -1.87 44.34 47.06
C ILE A 353 -2.89 45.22 47.82
N ARG A 354 -4.17 45.14 47.47
CA ARG A 354 -5.27 45.86 48.13
C ARG A 354 -5.91 45.12 49.30
N GLN A 355 -5.41 43.94 49.68
CA GLN A 355 -6.00 43.03 50.68
C GLN A 355 -7.48 42.66 50.38
N GLU A 356 -7.85 42.61 49.10
CA GLU A 356 -9.17 42.16 48.65
C GLU A 356 -9.20 40.63 48.50
N ASP A 357 -10.34 40.01 48.79
CA ASP A 357 -10.52 38.57 48.64
C ASP A 357 -10.39 38.12 47.17
N ILE A 358 -9.46 37.18 46.96
CA ILE A 358 -9.20 36.58 45.65
C ILE A 358 -10.20 35.43 45.45
N THR A 359 -11.07 35.56 44.44
CA THR A 359 -12.11 34.56 44.17
C THR A 359 -11.52 33.29 43.54
N PHE A 360 -12.26 32.17 43.64
CA PHE A 360 -11.89 30.92 42.96
C PHE A 360 -11.73 31.10 41.45
N GLN A 361 -12.56 31.94 40.81
CA GLN A 361 -12.48 32.25 39.39
C GLN A 361 -11.16 32.95 39.04
N ASP A 362 -10.78 33.97 39.82
CA ASP A 362 -9.54 34.72 39.58
C ASP A 362 -8.29 33.80 39.70
N LYS A 363 -8.31 32.85 40.65
CA LYS A 363 -7.26 31.83 40.82
C LYS A 363 -7.23 30.79 39.70
N LEU A 364 -8.40 30.37 39.22
CA LEU A 364 -8.56 29.38 38.16
C LEU A 364 -8.04 29.91 36.83
N PHE A 365 -8.41 31.12 36.41
CA PHE A 365 -7.92 31.68 35.14
C PHE A 365 -6.42 31.93 35.15
N ALA A 366 -5.88 32.38 36.28
CA ALA A 366 -4.44 32.53 36.39
C ALA A 366 -3.69 31.18 36.30
N GLY A 367 -4.25 30.11 36.88
CA GLY A 367 -3.71 28.76 36.70
C GLY A 367 -3.84 28.24 35.26
N LEU A 368 -4.92 28.57 34.56
CA LEU A 368 -5.18 28.13 33.18
C LEU A 368 -4.35 28.88 32.14
N ASP A 369 -4.06 30.15 32.38
CA ASP A 369 -3.21 30.97 31.52
C ASP A 369 -1.76 30.45 31.53
N ILE A 370 -1.25 30.10 32.72
CA ILE A 370 0.04 29.42 32.91
C ILE A 370 0.11 28.09 32.14
N LEU A 371 -1.01 27.36 32.06
CA LEU A 371 -1.10 26.04 31.42
C LEU A 371 -1.44 26.08 29.92
N GLY A 372 -1.64 27.27 29.36
CA GLY A 372 -1.90 27.46 27.94
C GLY A 372 -3.32 27.23 27.46
N PHE A 373 -4.26 27.06 28.38
CA PHE A 373 -5.65 26.76 28.03
C PHE A 373 -6.45 27.99 27.55
N VAL A 374 -5.99 29.20 27.86
CA VAL A 374 -6.66 30.45 27.45
C VAL A 374 -6.04 31.00 26.16
N PRO A 375 -6.78 31.17 25.05
CA PRO A 375 -6.22 31.66 23.79
C PRO A 375 -5.49 33.01 23.91
N ILE A 376 -4.37 33.17 23.17
CA ILE A 376 -3.56 34.41 23.14
C ILE A 376 -4.41 35.58 22.64
N GLY A 377 -4.50 36.66 23.42
CA GLY A 377 -5.25 37.88 23.06
C GLY A 377 -6.77 37.78 23.22
N GLY A 378 -7.30 36.65 23.69
CA GLY A 378 -8.71 36.48 24.02
C GLY A 378 -9.06 37.13 25.36
N GLY A 379 -9.10 38.46 25.43
CA GLY A 379 -9.59 39.17 26.62
C GLY A 379 -10.94 38.59 27.07
N ILE A 380 -11.10 38.31 28.37
CA ILE A 380 -12.21 37.59 29.03
C ILE A 380 -13.36 37.28 28.05
N SER A 381 -13.22 36.20 27.29
CA SER A 381 -14.28 35.78 26.40
C SER A 381 -15.47 35.33 27.26
N LYS A 382 -16.68 35.46 26.74
CA LYS A 382 -17.90 34.94 27.40
C LYS A 382 -17.78 33.47 27.82
N GLY A 383 -16.91 32.69 27.18
CA GLY A 383 -16.62 31.30 27.52
C GLY A 383 -15.80 31.11 28.80
N ALA A 384 -15.04 32.11 29.26
CA ALA A 384 -14.34 32.05 30.54
C ALA A 384 -15.31 31.70 31.68
N LYS A 385 -16.46 32.38 31.76
CA LYS A 385 -17.50 32.10 32.77
C LYS A 385 -17.96 30.64 32.79
N PHE A 386 -18.09 30.00 31.62
CA PHE A 386 -18.46 28.59 31.52
C PHE A 386 -17.31 27.66 31.83
N ALA A 387 -16.08 28.03 31.49
CA ALA A 387 -14.88 27.35 31.94
C ALA A 387 -14.82 27.31 33.48
N ALA A 388 -15.09 28.43 34.16
CA ALA A 388 -15.17 28.47 35.62
C ALA A 388 -16.33 27.65 36.21
N LYS A 389 -17.52 27.71 35.60
CA LYS A 389 -18.69 26.94 36.03
C LYS A 389 -18.51 25.44 35.81
N GLY A 390 -17.85 25.07 34.72
CA GLY A 390 -17.70 23.72 34.21
C GLY A 390 -16.39 23.03 34.60
N ALA A 391 -15.39 23.75 35.13
CA ALA A 391 -14.06 23.23 35.45
C ALA A 391 -14.11 21.93 36.25
N ARG A 392 -14.94 21.89 37.30
CA ARG A 392 -15.12 20.70 38.15
C ARG A 392 -15.63 19.45 37.41
N PHE A 393 -16.25 19.63 36.24
CA PHE A 393 -16.76 18.55 35.39
C PHE A 393 -15.77 18.19 34.28
N ALA A 394 -14.85 19.10 33.92
CA ALA A 394 -13.87 18.87 32.88
C ALA A 394 -12.72 18.04 33.44
N LYS A 395 -12.60 16.80 32.97
CA LYS A 395 -11.51 15.89 33.34
C LYS A 395 -10.38 15.87 32.30
N THR A 396 -10.53 16.61 31.21
CA THR A 396 -9.58 16.63 30.08
C THR A 396 -9.39 18.06 29.58
N ALA A 397 -8.20 18.33 29.05
CA ALA A 397 -7.88 19.56 28.31
C ALA A 397 -8.90 19.88 27.21
N LYS A 398 -9.27 18.85 26.43
CA LYS A 398 -10.29 18.95 25.38
C LYS A 398 -11.64 19.43 25.92
N GLY A 399 -12.08 18.88 27.05
CA GLY A 399 -13.30 19.31 27.73
C GLY A 399 -13.23 20.77 28.18
N PHE A 400 -12.08 21.17 28.70
CA PHE A 400 -11.83 22.54 29.13
C PHE A 400 -11.80 23.54 27.96
N LYS A 401 -11.11 23.19 26.87
CA LYS A 401 -11.08 23.96 25.62
C LYS A 401 -12.50 24.17 25.08
N GLY A 402 -13.32 23.11 25.09
CA GLY A 402 -14.72 23.22 24.74
C GLY A 402 -15.48 24.22 25.62
N LEU A 403 -15.26 24.23 26.94
CA LEU A 403 -15.91 25.20 27.83
C LEU A 403 -15.52 26.65 27.55
N ILE A 404 -14.27 26.90 27.15
CA ILE A 404 -13.81 28.23 26.73
C ILE A 404 -14.46 28.64 25.41
N ASN A 405 -14.72 27.69 24.53
CA ASN A 405 -15.41 27.93 23.25
C ASN A 405 -16.94 27.94 23.38
N LEU A 406 -17.48 27.62 24.56
CA LEU A 406 -18.90 27.59 24.81
C LEU A 406 -19.45 29.02 24.92
N THR A 407 -20.46 29.33 24.10
CA THR A 407 -21.08 30.66 24.07
C THR A 407 -22.30 30.75 24.98
N GLU A 408 -22.60 31.97 25.45
CA GLU A 408 -23.80 32.24 26.24
C GLU A 408 -25.08 31.89 25.50
N ASP A 409 -25.11 32.09 24.18
CA ASP A 409 -26.28 31.78 23.36
C ASP A 409 -26.59 30.29 23.35
N LEU A 410 -25.57 29.42 23.29
CA LEU A 410 -25.76 27.96 23.34
C LEU A 410 -26.31 27.51 24.69
N VAL A 411 -25.78 28.06 25.79
CA VAL A 411 -26.27 27.74 27.14
C VAL A 411 -27.68 28.30 27.37
N LYS A 412 -27.98 29.49 26.85
CA LYS A 412 -29.33 30.08 26.92
C LYS A 412 -30.33 29.25 26.10
N THR A 413 -29.92 28.71 24.96
CA THR A 413 -30.79 27.96 24.05
C THR A 413 -31.08 26.56 24.58
N TYR A 414 -30.07 25.83 25.06
CA TYR A 414 -30.21 24.41 25.41
C TYR A 414 -30.11 24.12 26.91
N GLY A 415 -29.90 25.14 27.75
CA GLY A 415 -29.85 25.02 29.21
C GLY A 415 -28.45 24.76 29.78
N ASP A 416 -28.41 24.69 31.11
CA ASP A 416 -27.15 24.58 31.88
C ASP A 416 -26.45 23.23 31.75
N ASP A 417 -27.18 22.17 31.39
CA ASP A 417 -26.65 20.82 31.19
C ASP A 417 -25.59 20.76 30.09
N VAL A 418 -25.64 21.72 29.15
CA VAL A 418 -24.62 21.92 28.11
C VAL A 418 -23.23 22.11 28.72
N VAL A 419 -23.12 22.78 29.86
CA VAL A 419 -21.82 23.03 30.50
C VAL A 419 -21.18 21.70 30.90
N GLN A 420 -21.93 20.81 31.55
CA GLN A 420 -21.40 19.50 31.93
C GLN A 420 -21.12 18.62 30.70
N PHE A 421 -21.98 18.68 29.69
CA PHE A 421 -21.80 17.93 28.45
C PHE A 421 -20.54 18.37 27.69
N VAL A 422 -20.34 19.67 27.51
CA VAL A 422 -19.16 20.24 26.85
C VAL A 422 -17.91 20.02 27.70
N ALA A 423 -18.01 20.08 29.03
CA ALA A 423 -16.90 19.71 29.91
C ALA A 423 -16.43 18.25 29.70
N LYS A 424 -17.34 17.35 29.31
CA LYS A 424 -17.00 15.95 29.02
C LYS A 424 -16.46 15.75 27.59
N TYR A 425 -17.08 16.36 26.59
CA TYR A 425 -16.82 16.06 25.17
C TYR A 425 -16.04 17.15 24.41
N GLY A 426 -15.81 18.31 25.01
CA GLY A 426 -15.11 19.44 24.41
C GLY A 426 -15.82 20.02 23.19
N ASP A 427 -15.02 20.45 22.20
CA ASP A 427 -15.53 21.00 20.94
C ASP A 427 -16.40 20.02 20.15
N ASP A 428 -16.17 18.70 20.28
CA ASP A 428 -17.04 17.69 19.66
C ASP A 428 -18.44 17.70 20.29
N GLY A 429 -18.52 17.99 21.58
CA GLY A 429 -19.79 18.25 22.25
C GLY A 429 -20.50 19.46 21.66
N ILE A 430 -19.79 20.57 21.46
CA ILE A 430 -20.37 21.78 20.82
C ILE A 430 -20.84 21.49 19.40
N LYS A 431 -20.04 20.78 18.59
CA LYS A 431 -20.42 20.37 17.24
C LYS A 431 -21.68 19.52 17.25
N ALA A 432 -21.74 18.52 18.13
CA ALA A 432 -22.88 17.61 18.21
C ALA A 432 -24.15 18.31 18.74
N LEU A 433 -24.00 19.26 19.66
CA LEU A 433 -25.09 20.11 20.14
C LEU A 433 -25.71 20.92 19.01
N LYS A 434 -24.86 21.61 18.23
CA LYS A 434 -25.32 22.39 17.07
C LYS A 434 -25.94 21.51 16.00
N ALA A 435 -25.34 20.35 15.72
CA ALA A 435 -25.82 19.43 14.69
C ALA A 435 -27.20 18.85 15.00
N THR A 436 -27.55 18.67 16.27
CA THR A 436 -28.80 18.01 16.68
C THR A 436 -29.79 18.94 17.36
N ASP A 437 -29.53 20.25 17.36
CA ASP A 437 -30.34 21.26 18.05
C ASP A 437 -30.59 20.85 19.53
N GLY A 438 -29.53 20.44 20.21
CA GLY A 438 -29.55 20.05 21.63
C GLY A 438 -30.01 18.62 21.93
N LYS A 439 -30.59 17.87 20.97
CA LYS A 439 -31.07 16.50 21.21
C LYS A 439 -29.97 15.53 21.64
N ILE A 440 -28.71 15.78 21.24
CA ILE A 440 -27.56 14.96 21.64
C ILE A 440 -27.42 14.80 23.16
N LEU A 441 -27.90 15.76 23.95
CA LEU A 441 -27.86 15.67 25.41
C LEU A 441 -28.61 14.42 25.92
N LYS A 442 -29.77 14.11 25.33
CA LYS A 442 -30.56 12.91 25.67
C LYS A 442 -30.00 11.66 25.01
N ILE A 443 -29.62 11.76 23.73
CA ILE A 443 -29.09 10.63 22.96
C ILE A 443 -27.81 10.08 23.63
N SER A 444 -26.90 10.96 24.08
CA SER A 444 -25.67 10.57 24.77
C SER A 444 -25.90 9.95 26.15
N GLN A 445 -26.94 10.39 26.88
CA GLN A 445 -27.32 9.75 28.15
C GLN A 445 -27.82 8.32 27.93
N GLN A 446 -28.54 8.08 26.84
CA GLN A 446 -29.12 6.78 26.54
C GLN A 446 -28.13 5.80 25.90
N TYR A 447 -27.26 6.30 25.01
CA TYR A 447 -26.40 5.46 24.16
C TYR A 447 -24.90 5.66 24.38
N GLY A 448 -24.51 6.59 25.25
CA GLY A 448 -23.13 6.81 25.66
C GLY A 448 -22.26 7.58 24.66
N ASP A 449 -20.95 7.48 24.86
CA ASP A 449 -19.94 8.33 24.23
C ASP A 449 -19.82 8.12 22.71
N ASP A 450 -20.09 6.90 22.23
CA ASP A 450 -20.09 6.58 20.80
C ASP A 450 -21.10 7.45 20.03
N ALA A 451 -22.25 7.77 20.63
CA ALA A 451 -23.24 8.62 19.98
C ALA A 451 -22.71 10.04 19.74
N VAL A 452 -21.98 10.61 20.71
CA VAL A 452 -21.37 11.93 20.56
C VAL A 452 -20.28 11.91 19.48
N ARG A 453 -19.44 10.87 19.46
CA ARG A 453 -18.41 10.69 18.43
C ARG A 453 -19.01 10.63 17.03
N TYR A 454 -20.08 9.86 16.86
CA TYR A 454 -20.72 9.70 15.55
C TYR A 454 -21.42 10.96 15.08
N VAL A 455 -22.14 11.65 15.97
CA VAL A 455 -22.83 12.90 15.64
C VAL A 455 -21.84 14.03 15.37
N SER A 456 -20.74 14.13 16.13
CA SER A 456 -19.73 15.16 15.86
C SER A 456 -19.02 14.96 14.51
N LYS A 457 -18.90 13.71 14.06
CA LYS A 457 -18.25 13.32 12.79
C LYS A 457 -19.17 13.41 11.57
N TYR A 458 -20.42 12.95 11.69
CA TYR A 458 -21.35 12.79 10.57
C TYR A 458 -22.58 13.73 10.63
N GLY A 459 -22.73 14.51 11.70
CA GLY A 459 -23.77 15.53 11.81
C GLY A 459 -25.15 15.02 12.23
N ALA A 460 -26.19 15.78 11.87
CA ALA A 460 -27.57 15.60 12.32
C ALA A 460 -28.17 14.23 11.94
N ASP A 461 -27.84 13.74 10.74
CA ASP A 461 -28.40 12.50 10.21
C ASP A 461 -27.95 11.28 11.01
N ALA A 462 -26.70 11.29 11.50
CA ALA A 462 -26.22 10.26 12.41
C ALA A 462 -26.97 10.29 13.76
N GLY A 463 -27.31 11.49 14.25
CA GLY A 463 -28.11 11.65 15.46
C GLY A 463 -29.51 11.05 15.27
N THR A 464 -30.14 11.32 14.14
CA THR A 464 -31.45 10.78 13.77
C THR A 464 -31.42 9.25 13.63
N ALA A 465 -30.37 8.70 13.00
CA ALA A 465 -30.20 7.26 12.88
C ALA A 465 -30.03 6.58 14.24
N ILE A 466 -29.19 7.14 15.13
CA ILE A 466 -28.98 6.59 16.47
C ILE A 466 -30.25 6.74 17.32
N GLU A 467 -30.98 7.85 17.21
CA GLU A 467 -32.26 8.02 17.91
C GLU A 467 -33.28 6.96 17.47
N LYS A 468 -33.35 6.64 16.17
CA LYS A 468 -34.31 5.67 15.61
C LYS A 468 -33.92 4.21 15.90
N TYR A 469 -32.65 3.83 15.72
CA TYR A 469 -32.20 2.42 15.76
C TYR A 469 -31.41 2.06 17.02
N GLY A 470 -30.95 3.05 17.78
CA GLY A 470 -30.30 2.87 19.06
C GLY A 470 -29.12 1.91 19.05
N ASN A 471 -29.18 0.91 19.93
CA ASN A 471 -28.10 -0.05 20.10
C ASN A 471 -27.87 -0.95 18.88
N ASP A 472 -28.86 -1.12 18.00
CA ASP A 472 -28.71 -1.98 16.82
C ASP A 472 -27.68 -1.38 15.86
N VAL A 473 -27.81 -0.08 15.54
CA VAL A 473 -26.85 0.59 14.65
C VAL A 473 -25.47 0.74 15.32
N LEU A 474 -25.43 0.99 16.63
CA LEU A 474 -24.17 1.13 17.37
C LEU A 474 -23.41 -0.19 17.50
N SER A 475 -24.10 -1.30 17.74
CA SER A 475 -23.48 -2.63 17.81
C SER A 475 -22.88 -3.05 16.47
N LEU A 476 -23.62 -2.82 15.37
CA LEU A 476 -23.12 -3.08 14.02
C LEU A 476 -21.93 -2.17 13.67
N ALA A 477 -21.96 -0.90 14.07
CA ALA A 477 -20.84 0.01 13.86
C ALA A 477 -19.57 -0.44 14.60
N ARG A 478 -19.70 -0.99 15.81
CA ARG A 478 -18.55 -1.60 16.52
C ARG A 478 -18.04 -2.87 15.83
N GLN A 479 -18.93 -3.63 15.20
CA GLN A 479 -18.58 -4.89 14.55
C GLN A 479 -17.98 -4.71 13.14
N TYR A 480 -18.47 -3.73 12.40
CA TYR A 480 -18.21 -3.57 10.96
C TYR A 480 -17.60 -2.21 10.58
N GLY A 481 -17.47 -1.28 11.54
CA GLY A 481 -16.85 0.03 11.35
C GLY A 481 -17.85 1.19 11.28
N ASP A 482 -17.31 2.40 11.36
CA ASP A 482 -18.07 3.66 11.42
C ASP A 482 -18.99 3.89 10.21
N ASP A 483 -18.67 3.30 9.07
CA ASP A 483 -19.43 3.40 7.83
C ASP A 483 -20.87 2.92 7.99
N VAL A 484 -21.13 2.01 8.92
CA VAL A 484 -22.49 1.57 9.27
C VAL A 484 -23.39 2.75 9.65
N ILE A 485 -22.87 3.70 10.43
CA ILE A 485 -23.64 4.87 10.87
C ILE A 485 -23.90 5.79 9.68
N LYS A 486 -22.88 6.04 8.86
CA LYS A 486 -22.99 6.85 7.63
C LYS A 486 -24.07 6.28 6.71
N TYR A 487 -24.06 4.98 6.44
CA TYR A 487 -25.02 4.37 5.52
C TYR A 487 -26.42 4.23 6.11
N THR A 488 -26.54 3.94 7.40
CA THR A 488 -27.84 3.91 8.07
C THR A 488 -28.48 5.30 8.10
N ALA A 489 -27.68 6.35 8.26
CA ALA A 489 -28.14 7.73 8.15
C ALA A 489 -28.64 8.09 6.74
N LEU A 490 -27.95 7.62 5.69
CA LEU A 490 -28.31 7.91 4.30
C LEU A 490 -29.48 7.06 3.77
N TYR A 491 -29.57 5.79 4.15
CA TYR A 491 -30.49 4.81 3.55
C TYR A 491 -31.52 4.22 4.53
N GLY A 492 -31.49 4.64 5.81
CA GLY A 492 -32.48 4.24 6.80
C GLY A 492 -32.62 2.72 6.97
N ASP A 493 -33.87 2.24 6.94
CA ASP A 493 -34.21 0.84 7.23
C ASP A 493 -33.58 -0.12 6.20
N ASP A 494 -33.47 0.30 4.94
CA ASP A 494 -32.88 -0.52 3.88
C ASP A 494 -31.38 -0.71 4.10
N GLY A 495 -30.66 0.37 4.42
CA GLY A 495 -29.24 0.31 4.76
C GLY A 495 -28.98 -0.58 5.97
N LEU A 496 -29.77 -0.42 7.04
CA LEU A 496 -29.64 -1.22 8.25
C LEU A 496 -29.90 -2.70 7.98
N ARG A 497 -30.97 -3.05 7.26
CA ARG A 497 -31.33 -4.43 6.92
C ARG A 497 -30.22 -5.12 6.12
N ILE A 498 -29.63 -4.42 5.15
CA ILE A 498 -28.55 -4.96 4.31
C ILE A 498 -27.31 -5.24 5.15
N ILE A 499 -26.93 -4.32 6.03
CA ILE A 499 -25.78 -4.48 6.92
C ILE A 499 -26.03 -5.61 7.92
N GLN A 500 -27.23 -5.72 8.48
CA GLN A 500 -27.59 -6.83 9.39
C GLN A 500 -27.46 -8.19 8.71
N LYS A 501 -27.86 -8.30 7.44
CA LYS A 501 -27.87 -9.57 6.71
C LYS A 501 -26.51 -9.93 6.10
N HIS A 502 -25.76 -8.95 5.60
CA HIS A 502 -24.55 -9.14 4.79
C HIS A 502 -23.31 -8.40 5.31
N GLY A 503 -23.32 -7.92 6.57
CA GLY A 503 -22.38 -6.91 7.07
C GLY A 503 -20.92 -7.08 6.69
N LYS A 504 -20.34 -8.29 6.81
CA LYS A 504 -18.95 -8.56 6.39
C LYS A 504 -18.75 -8.39 4.88
N ASP A 505 -19.64 -8.95 4.08
CA ASP A 505 -19.57 -8.92 2.61
C ASP A 505 -19.75 -7.50 2.10
N VAL A 506 -20.65 -6.74 2.73
CA VAL A 506 -20.93 -5.35 2.38
C VAL A 506 -19.70 -4.46 2.64
N VAL A 507 -19.07 -4.58 3.81
CA VAL A 507 -17.85 -3.83 4.13
C VAL A 507 -16.72 -4.20 3.17
N LEU A 508 -16.53 -5.49 2.91
CA LEU A 508 -15.48 -5.96 2.00
C LEU A 508 -15.73 -5.43 0.58
N LEU A 509 -16.94 -5.58 0.04
CA LEU A 509 -17.26 -5.12 -1.32
C LEU A 509 -17.18 -3.60 -1.45
N SER A 510 -17.57 -2.85 -0.41
CA SER A 510 -17.41 -1.40 -0.40
C SER A 510 -15.95 -0.97 -0.32
N SER A 511 -15.08 -1.71 0.36
CA SER A 511 -13.64 -1.41 0.33
C SER A 511 -13.02 -1.62 -1.06
N VAL A 512 -13.56 -2.55 -1.85
CA VAL A 512 -13.05 -2.91 -3.18
C VAL A 512 -13.67 -2.05 -4.29
N TYR A 513 -14.96 -1.74 -4.20
CA TYR A 513 -15.73 -1.09 -5.27
C TYR A 513 -16.38 0.25 -4.87
N GLY A 514 -16.13 0.73 -3.65
CA GLY A 514 -16.68 1.95 -3.11
C GLY A 514 -18.14 1.84 -2.62
N ASP A 515 -18.65 2.98 -2.17
CA ASP A 515 -19.97 3.13 -1.52
C ASP A 515 -21.17 2.77 -2.42
N ASN A 516 -20.95 2.68 -3.74
CA ASN A 516 -21.99 2.39 -4.73
C ASN A 516 -22.68 1.05 -4.49
N VAL A 517 -21.97 0.06 -3.94
CA VAL A 517 -22.54 -1.27 -3.65
C VAL A 517 -23.68 -1.16 -2.63
N ILE A 518 -23.48 -0.36 -1.58
CA ILE A 518 -24.47 -0.16 -0.52
C ILE A 518 -25.63 0.69 -1.02
N LYS A 519 -25.31 1.75 -1.78
CA LYS A 519 -26.33 2.58 -2.44
C LYS A 519 -27.27 1.74 -3.31
N MET A 520 -26.72 0.91 -4.20
CA MET A 520 -27.53 0.08 -5.10
C MET A 520 -28.28 -1.01 -4.35
N ALA A 521 -27.67 -1.64 -3.35
CA ALA A 521 -28.36 -2.64 -2.55
C ALA A 521 -29.53 -2.03 -1.77
N ALA A 522 -29.37 -0.81 -1.24
CA ALA A 522 -30.44 -0.09 -0.56
C ALA A 522 -31.59 0.25 -1.53
N LEU A 523 -31.27 0.69 -2.75
CA LEU A 523 -32.27 1.09 -3.74
C LEU A 523 -32.99 -0.09 -4.42
N HIS A 524 -32.28 -1.18 -4.69
CA HIS A 524 -32.78 -2.25 -5.55
C HIS A 524 -32.91 -3.63 -4.88
N GLY A 525 -32.53 -3.73 -3.60
CA GLY A 525 -32.58 -4.95 -2.80
C GLY A 525 -31.21 -5.62 -2.59
N ASP A 526 -31.17 -6.50 -1.60
CA ASP A 526 -29.93 -7.16 -1.13
C ASP A 526 -29.34 -8.18 -2.13
N ASP A 527 -30.10 -8.62 -3.13
CA ASP A 527 -29.59 -9.46 -4.23
C ASP A 527 -28.42 -8.81 -4.98
N VAL A 528 -28.33 -7.47 -4.98
CA VAL A 528 -27.19 -6.72 -5.51
C VAL A 528 -25.87 -7.21 -4.91
N ILE A 529 -25.84 -7.52 -3.62
CA ILE A 529 -24.63 -8.00 -2.93
C ILE A 529 -24.16 -9.32 -3.55
N SER A 530 -25.08 -10.25 -3.82
CA SER A 530 -24.76 -11.52 -4.45
C SER A 530 -24.26 -11.35 -5.88
N TYR A 531 -24.91 -10.48 -6.68
CA TYR A 531 -24.50 -10.24 -8.06
C TYR A 531 -23.15 -9.53 -8.15
N VAL A 532 -22.88 -8.55 -7.29
CA VAL A 532 -21.59 -7.85 -7.24
C VAL A 532 -20.49 -8.80 -6.75
N SER A 533 -20.76 -9.61 -5.74
CA SER A 533 -19.80 -10.64 -5.28
C SER A 533 -19.41 -11.61 -6.40
N LYS A 534 -20.37 -12.01 -7.24
CA LYS A 534 -20.15 -12.98 -8.33
C LYS A 534 -19.56 -12.39 -9.61
N TYR A 535 -19.94 -11.15 -9.96
CA TYR A 535 -19.60 -10.54 -11.26
C TYR A 535 -18.71 -9.29 -11.14
N GLY A 536 -18.34 -8.88 -9.93
CA GLY A 536 -17.44 -7.76 -9.65
C GLY A 536 -17.92 -6.43 -10.24
N SER A 537 -16.98 -5.64 -10.75
CA SER A 537 -17.24 -4.32 -11.37
C SER A 537 -18.25 -4.38 -12.52
N ARG A 538 -18.29 -5.48 -13.29
CA ARG A 538 -19.28 -5.67 -14.36
C ARG A 538 -20.71 -5.74 -13.81
N GLY A 539 -20.90 -6.37 -12.66
CA GLY A 539 -22.19 -6.41 -11.98
C GLY A 539 -22.66 -5.03 -11.55
N ILE A 540 -21.72 -4.21 -11.06
CA ILE A 540 -21.96 -2.81 -10.66
C ILE A 540 -22.41 -1.98 -11.86
N GLU A 541 -21.63 -1.97 -12.96
CA GLU A 541 -21.97 -1.22 -14.18
C GLU A 541 -23.38 -1.56 -14.71
N VAL A 542 -23.74 -2.84 -14.68
CA VAL A 542 -25.02 -3.34 -15.18
C VAL A 542 -26.18 -2.91 -14.29
N ILE A 543 -26.03 -3.03 -12.98
CA ILE A 543 -27.08 -2.64 -12.04
C ILE A 543 -27.22 -1.12 -12.02
N GLU A 544 -26.13 -0.37 -12.06
CA GLU A 544 -26.16 1.10 -12.12
C GLU A 544 -26.89 1.59 -13.38
N LYS A 545 -26.67 0.93 -14.53
CA LYS A 545 -27.30 1.33 -15.79
C LYS A 545 -28.76 0.88 -15.92
N TYR A 546 -29.12 -0.31 -15.43
CA TYR A 546 -30.41 -0.94 -15.72
C TYR A 546 -31.32 -1.15 -14.49
N GLY A 547 -30.80 -0.98 -13.28
CA GLY A 547 -31.55 -0.99 -12.01
C GLY A 547 -32.46 -2.20 -11.82
N ASP A 548 -33.70 -1.94 -11.39
CA ASP A 548 -34.69 -2.98 -11.06
C ASP A 548 -35.04 -3.90 -12.23
N ASP A 549 -34.87 -3.45 -13.48
CA ASP A 549 -35.18 -4.26 -14.66
C ASP A 549 -34.27 -5.48 -14.75
N VAL A 550 -32.97 -5.30 -14.55
CA VAL A 550 -32.01 -6.41 -14.62
C VAL A 550 -32.17 -7.32 -13.39
N ILE A 551 -32.44 -6.74 -12.22
CA ILE A 551 -32.62 -7.49 -10.97
C ILE A 551 -33.88 -8.35 -11.01
N ARG A 552 -35.01 -7.80 -11.48
CA ARG A 552 -36.27 -8.54 -11.64
C ARG A 552 -36.14 -9.69 -12.64
N LEU A 553 -35.42 -9.47 -13.74
CA LEU A 553 -35.15 -10.52 -14.73
C LEU A 553 -34.21 -11.59 -14.17
N ALA A 554 -33.16 -11.19 -13.43
CA ALA A 554 -32.26 -12.11 -12.77
C ALA A 554 -32.99 -13.01 -11.76
N LYS A 555 -33.88 -12.45 -10.94
CA LYS A 555 -34.74 -13.22 -10.02
C LYS A 555 -35.61 -14.26 -10.74
N ARG A 556 -36.14 -13.90 -11.91
CA ARG A 556 -37.09 -14.75 -12.65
C ARG A 556 -36.40 -15.81 -13.51
N HIS A 557 -35.21 -15.52 -14.05
CA HIS A 557 -34.59 -16.32 -15.10
C HIS A 557 -33.16 -16.79 -14.77
N GLY A 558 -32.57 -16.35 -13.67
CA GLY A 558 -31.22 -16.69 -13.22
C GLY A 558 -30.26 -15.50 -13.29
N ASP A 559 -29.24 -15.51 -12.43
CA ASP A 559 -28.26 -14.43 -12.29
C ASP A 559 -27.35 -14.22 -13.52
N ASP A 560 -27.28 -15.22 -14.40
CA ASP A 560 -26.67 -15.14 -15.75
C ASP A 560 -27.19 -13.93 -16.55
N VAL A 561 -28.40 -13.43 -16.25
CA VAL A 561 -28.92 -12.18 -16.82
C VAL A 561 -27.94 -11.03 -16.61
N VAL A 562 -27.37 -10.87 -15.41
CA VAL A 562 -26.43 -9.78 -15.09
C VAL A 562 -25.17 -9.90 -15.96
N LYS A 563 -24.63 -11.11 -16.08
CA LYS A 563 -23.47 -11.40 -16.93
C LYS A 563 -23.72 -11.04 -18.40
N TYR A 564 -24.83 -11.51 -18.98
CA TYR A 564 -25.10 -11.32 -20.41
C TYR A 564 -25.54 -9.90 -20.74
N VAL A 565 -26.32 -9.25 -19.88
CA VAL A 565 -26.63 -7.82 -20.04
C VAL A 565 -25.34 -7.00 -19.95
N GLY A 566 -24.41 -7.37 -19.07
CA GLY A 566 -23.07 -6.76 -19.05
C GLY A 566 -22.32 -6.93 -20.35
N MET A 567 -22.36 -8.11 -20.97
CA MET A 567 -21.66 -8.37 -22.23
C MET A 567 -22.29 -7.65 -23.44
N TYR A 568 -23.63 -7.57 -23.50
CA TYR A 568 -24.37 -7.18 -24.71
C TYR A 568 -25.14 -5.85 -24.59
N GLY A 569 -25.16 -5.22 -23.41
CA GLY A 569 -25.87 -3.96 -23.17
C GLY A 569 -27.38 -4.07 -23.40
N ASP A 570 -27.95 -3.06 -24.07
CA ASP A 570 -29.41 -2.91 -24.24
C ASP A 570 -30.04 -4.07 -25.00
N ASP A 571 -29.31 -4.67 -25.94
CA ASP A 571 -29.78 -5.83 -26.70
C ASP A 571 -29.79 -7.09 -25.84
N GLY A 572 -28.84 -7.20 -24.91
CA GLY A 572 -28.86 -8.23 -23.88
C GLY A 572 -30.10 -8.11 -22.99
N LEU A 573 -30.45 -6.90 -22.59
CA LEU A 573 -31.64 -6.64 -21.77
C LEU A 573 -32.94 -7.00 -22.52
N LYS A 574 -33.06 -6.61 -23.80
CA LYS A 574 -34.21 -6.97 -24.64
C LYS A 574 -34.38 -8.49 -24.76
N LEU A 575 -33.28 -9.22 -24.88
CA LEU A 575 -33.32 -10.68 -24.95
C LEU A 575 -33.63 -11.31 -23.59
N ALA A 576 -33.07 -10.80 -22.50
CA ALA A 576 -33.41 -11.27 -21.15
C ALA A 576 -34.92 -11.15 -20.87
N ARG A 577 -35.60 -10.12 -21.40
CA ARG A 577 -37.07 -9.97 -21.34
C ARG A 577 -37.83 -11.08 -22.08
N LYS A 578 -37.21 -11.80 -23.02
CA LYS A 578 -37.78 -13.00 -23.67
C LYS A 578 -37.63 -14.27 -22.83
N GLY A 579 -37.14 -14.15 -21.60
CA GLY A 579 -37.00 -15.24 -20.65
C GLY A 579 -35.85 -16.20 -20.96
N LYS A 580 -35.97 -17.45 -20.52
CA LYS A 580 -34.91 -18.47 -20.63
C LYS A 580 -34.43 -18.69 -22.07
N ILE A 581 -35.31 -18.51 -23.07
CA ILE A 581 -34.96 -18.63 -24.49
C ILE A 581 -34.00 -17.52 -24.92
N GLY A 582 -34.23 -16.28 -24.48
CA GLY A 582 -33.32 -15.17 -24.77
C GLY A 582 -31.97 -15.35 -24.09
N LEU A 583 -31.97 -15.86 -22.84
CA LEU A 583 -30.75 -16.20 -22.10
C LEU A 583 -29.95 -17.30 -22.80
N PHE A 584 -30.65 -18.31 -23.30
CA PHE A 584 -30.07 -19.39 -24.08
C PHE A 584 -29.39 -18.88 -25.37
N VAL A 585 -30.04 -17.98 -26.11
CA VAL A 585 -29.43 -17.35 -27.29
C VAL A 585 -28.14 -16.60 -26.93
N MET A 586 -28.15 -15.83 -25.84
CA MET A 586 -26.97 -15.09 -25.38
C MET A 586 -25.84 -16.01 -24.89
N ARG A 587 -26.16 -17.16 -24.29
CA ARG A 587 -25.18 -18.12 -23.78
C ARG A 587 -24.33 -18.78 -24.87
N PHE A 588 -24.90 -19.01 -26.04
CA PHE A 588 -24.26 -19.79 -27.10
C PHE A 588 -23.84 -18.95 -28.33
N MET A 589 -23.90 -17.61 -28.23
CA MET A 589 -23.56 -16.72 -29.33
C MET A 589 -22.26 -15.92 -29.08
N PRO A 590 -21.24 -16.03 -29.95
CA PRO A 590 -20.01 -15.23 -29.80
C PRO A 590 -20.31 -13.72 -29.89
N PRO A 591 -19.62 -12.84 -29.12
CA PRO A 591 -19.85 -11.39 -29.14
C PRO A 591 -19.82 -10.74 -30.52
N LYS A 592 -18.93 -11.23 -31.40
CA LYS A 592 -18.78 -10.76 -32.79
C LYS A 592 -19.97 -11.15 -33.68
N ALA A 593 -20.56 -12.33 -33.47
CA ALA A 593 -21.76 -12.77 -34.19
C ALA A 593 -23.01 -12.04 -33.68
N PHE A 594 -23.07 -11.79 -32.38
CA PHE A 594 -24.15 -11.06 -31.74
C PHE A 594 -24.30 -9.62 -32.27
N ALA A 595 -23.20 -8.87 -32.35
CA ALA A 595 -23.23 -7.49 -32.85
C ALA A 595 -23.72 -7.36 -34.31
N LYS A 596 -23.50 -8.37 -35.16
CA LYS A 596 -24.06 -8.44 -36.52
C LYS A 596 -25.54 -8.80 -36.53
N CYS A 597 -25.99 -9.67 -35.62
CA CYS A 597 -27.36 -10.18 -35.58
C CYS A 597 -28.33 -9.23 -34.85
N ALA A 598 -27.86 -8.44 -33.89
CA ALA A 598 -28.68 -7.49 -33.13
C ALA A 598 -29.39 -6.46 -34.02
N LYS A 599 -28.75 -6.04 -35.13
CA LYS A 599 -29.35 -5.16 -36.15
C LYS A 599 -30.62 -5.74 -36.81
N PHE A 600 -30.81 -7.06 -36.76
CA PHE A 600 -31.93 -7.76 -37.38
C PHE A 600 -32.97 -8.27 -36.37
N ALA A 601 -32.84 -7.93 -35.08
CA ALA A 601 -33.82 -8.30 -34.05
C ALA A 601 -35.24 -7.79 -34.35
N LYS A 602 -35.37 -6.74 -35.18
CA LYS A 602 -36.65 -6.20 -35.68
C LYS A 602 -37.43 -7.19 -36.57
N TYR A 603 -36.75 -8.15 -37.20
CA TYR A 603 -37.34 -9.11 -38.14
C TYR A 603 -37.76 -10.45 -37.51
N GLY A 604 -37.69 -10.56 -36.17
CA GLY A 604 -38.11 -11.74 -35.42
C GLY A 604 -37.03 -12.83 -35.31
N LEU A 605 -37.17 -13.68 -34.29
CA LEU A 605 -36.17 -14.66 -33.85
C LEU A 605 -35.81 -15.68 -34.96
N ILE A 606 -36.77 -15.97 -35.83
CA ILE A 606 -36.61 -16.89 -36.98
C ILE A 606 -35.67 -16.31 -38.04
N ALA A 607 -35.80 -15.02 -38.37
CA ALA A 607 -34.92 -14.36 -39.33
C ALA A 607 -33.48 -14.27 -38.80
N SER A 608 -33.33 -14.04 -37.50
CA SER A 608 -32.02 -14.03 -36.83
C SER A 608 -31.35 -15.41 -36.90
N ILE A 609 -32.08 -16.48 -36.57
CA ILE A 609 -31.58 -17.87 -36.66
C ILE A 609 -31.17 -18.21 -38.10
N PHE A 610 -31.99 -17.85 -39.10
CA PHE A 610 -31.67 -18.11 -40.51
C PHE A 610 -30.40 -17.40 -40.97
N LEU A 611 -30.19 -16.15 -40.56
CA LEU A 611 -29.01 -15.36 -40.91
C LEU A 611 -27.75 -15.92 -40.24
N ILE A 612 -27.87 -16.47 -39.03
CA ILE A 612 -26.77 -17.15 -38.32
C ILE A 612 -26.41 -18.48 -38.99
N ILE A 613 -27.40 -19.28 -39.38
CA ILE A 613 -27.19 -20.51 -40.15
C ILE A 613 -26.48 -20.19 -41.47
N ALA A 614 -26.90 -19.13 -42.16
CA ALA A 614 -26.33 -18.74 -43.45
C ALA A 614 -24.91 -18.17 -43.34
N THR A 615 -24.63 -17.37 -42.31
CA THR A 615 -23.33 -16.70 -42.18
C THR A 615 -22.28 -17.58 -41.51
N HIS A 616 -22.61 -18.29 -40.43
CA HIS A 616 -21.66 -19.07 -39.63
C HIS A 616 -22.24 -20.46 -39.27
N PRO A 617 -22.45 -21.35 -40.26
CA PRO A 617 -23.16 -22.62 -40.08
C PRO A 617 -22.49 -23.57 -39.08
N ILE A 618 -21.15 -23.61 -39.06
CA ILE A 618 -20.39 -24.50 -38.18
C ILE A 618 -20.52 -24.06 -36.71
N ALA A 619 -20.46 -22.75 -36.45
CA ALA A 619 -20.61 -22.21 -35.10
C ALA A 619 -22.03 -22.41 -34.56
N PHE A 620 -23.04 -22.26 -35.42
CA PHE A 620 -24.43 -22.55 -35.07
C PHE A 620 -24.63 -24.03 -34.72
N LEU A 621 -24.12 -24.94 -35.55
CA LEU A 621 -24.24 -26.39 -35.33
C LEU A 621 -23.54 -26.82 -34.04
N SER A 622 -22.33 -26.31 -33.80
CA SER A 622 -21.59 -26.56 -32.57
C SER A 622 -22.32 -26.05 -31.32
N GLY A 623 -22.88 -24.84 -31.38
CA GLY A 623 -23.70 -24.27 -30.30
C GLY A 623 -24.97 -25.08 -30.04
N LEU A 624 -25.67 -25.51 -31.10
CA LEU A 624 -26.88 -26.33 -31.01
C LEU A 624 -26.61 -27.69 -30.35
N ILE A 625 -25.48 -28.33 -30.70
CA ILE A 625 -25.06 -29.59 -30.10
C ILE A 625 -24.82 -29.44 -28.59
N HIS A 626 -24.06 -28.42 -28.17
CA HIS A 626 -23.77 -28.19 -26.75
C HIS A 626 -25.02 -27.82 -25.95
N ALA A 627 -25.93 -27.08 -26.58
CA ALA A 627 -27.22 -26.73 -26.01
C ALA A 627 -28.11 -27.95 -25.75
N LEU A 628 -28.27 -28.82 -26.75
CA LEU A 628 -29.07 -30.03 -26.61
C LEU A 628 -28.42 -31.03 -25.66
N ALA A 629 -27.08 -31.09 -25.62
CA ALA A 629 -26.33 -31.88 -24.65
C ALA A 629 -26.62 -31.45 -23.22
N TRP A 630 -26.60 -30.13 -22.97
CA TRP A 630 -26.97 -29.58 -21.68
C TRP A 630 -28.46 -29.81 -21.35
N LEU A 631 -29.36 -29.62 -22.31
CA LEU A 631 -30.81 -29.75 -22.11
C LEU A 631 -31.25 -31.18 -21.79
N PHE A 632 -30.57 -32.18 -22.36
CA PHE A 632 -30.86 -33.60 -22.14
C PHE A 632 -29.88 -34.28 -21.17
N GLY A 633 -28.94 -33.53 -20.56
CA GLY A 633 -27.93 -34.09 -19.67
C GLY A 633 -27.03 -35.15 -20.33
N ALA A 634 -26.87 -35.07 -21.65
CA ALA A 634 -26.12 -36.04 -22.46
C ALA A 634 -24.77 -35.47 -22.89
N SER A 635 -23.85 -36.33 -23.34
CA SER A 635 -22.58 -35.84 -23.89
C SER A 635 -22.79 -35.12 -25.23
N PRO A 636 -22.07 -34.01 -25.51
CA PRO A 636 -22.14 -33.32 -26.80
C PRO A 636 -21.88 -34.23 -28.00
N ILE A 637 -21.04 -35.25 -27.82
CA ILE A 637 -20.73 -36.22 -28.88
C ILE A 637 -21.95 -37.07 -29.22
N ILE A 638 -22.70 -37.53 -28.22
CA ILE A 638 -23.92 -38.33 -28.44
C ILE A 638 -24.96 -37.51 -29.20
N ILE A 639 -25.18 -36.27 -28.80
CA ILE A 639 -26.10 -35.36 -29.49
C ILE A 639 -25.65 -35.06 -30.92
N ALA A 640 -24.34 -34.87 -31.14
CA ALA A 640 -23.79 -34.66 -32.48
C ALA A 640 -24.04 -35.87 -33.40
N ILE A 641 -23.86 -37.09 -32.88
CA ILE A 641 -24.12 -38.33 -33.62
C ILE A 641 -25.61 -38.44 -33.97
N ILE A 642 -26.50 -38.17 -33.01
CA ILE A 642 -27.96 -38.23 -33.24
C ILE A 642 -28.37 -37.22 -34.31
N LEU A 643 -27.92 -35.96 -34.21
CA LEU A 643 -28.21 -34.94 -35.20
C LEU A 643 -27.62 -35.28 -36.58
N GLY A 644 -26.43 -35.87 -36.61
CA GLY A 644 -25.80 -36.35 -37.84
C GLY A 644 -26.63 -37.43 -38.53
N LEU A 645 -27.08 -38.45 -37.78
CA LEU A 645 -27.93 -39.53 -38.31
C LEU A 645 -29.27 -39.01 -38.85
N VAL A 646 -29.91 -38.08 -38.12
CA VAL A 646 -31.15 -37.43 -38.58
C VAL A 646 -30.91 -36.63 -39.87
N ALA A 647 -29.82 -35.86 -39.94
CA ALA A 647 -29.47 -35.10 -41.14
C ALA A 647 -29.20 -36.02 -42.33
N THR A 648 -28.43 -37.10 -42.15
CA THR A 648 -28.17 -38.10 -43.19
C THR A 648 -29.47 -38.75 -43.69
N PHE A 649 -30.39 -39.09 -42.78
CA PHE A 649 -31.70 -39.64 -43.13
C PHE A 649 -32.50 -38.69 -44.04
N PHE A 650 -32.58 -37.41 -43.68
CA PHE A 650 -33.25 -36.40 -44.51
C PHE A 650 -32.53 -36.15 -45.83
N LEU A 651 -31.19 -36.16 -45.86
CA LEU A 651 -30.41 -36.01 -47.08
C LEU A 651 -30.66 -37.16 -48.07
N ILE A 652 -30.68 -38.41 -47.57
CA ILE A 652 -31.00 -39.59 -48.39
C ILE A 652 -32.43 -39.48 -48.93
N ARG A 653 -33.40 -39.08 -48.10
CA ARG A 653 -34.79 -38.90 -48.52
C ARG A 653 -34.95 -37.79 -49.56
N PHE A 654 -34.18 -36.71 -49.44
CA PHE A 654 -34.17 -35.60 -50.39
C PHE A 654 -33.51 -35.99 -51.72
N LEU A 655 -32.37 -36.69 -51.70
CA LEU A 655 -31.68 -37.20 -52.88
C LEU A 655 -32.53 -38.23 -53.65
N ARG A 656 -33.33 -39.05 -52.95
CA ARG A 656 -34.29 -39.98 -53.58
C ARG A 656 -35.39 -39.28 -54.38
N LYS A 657 -35.66 -38.00 -54.11
CA LYS A 657 -36.68 -37.20 -54.80
C LYS A 657 -36.19 -36.61 -56.12
N PHE A 658 -34.87 -36.59 -56.34
CA PHE A 658 -34.19 -36.04 -57.52
C PHE A 658 -33.47 -37.13 -58.35
N THR A 659 -34.06 -38.32 -58.45
CA THR A 659 -33.48 -39.43 -59.24
C THR A 659 -33.30 -39.10 -60.72
N TRP A 660 -34.07 -38.16 -61.28
CA TRP A 660 -33.97 -37.72 -62.68
C TRP A 660 -32.80 -36.76 -62.96
N PHE A 661 -32.16 -36.21 -61.93
CA PHE A 661 -30.99 -35.32 -62.11
C PHE A 661 -29.68 -36.11 -62.28
N PHE A 662 -29.62 -37.36 -61.79
CA PHE A 662 -28.44 -38.23 -61.84
C PHE A 662 -28.47 -39.27 -62.98
N THR A 663 -29.55 -39.34 -63.75
CA THR A 663 -29.66 -40.22 -64.93
C THR A 663 -28.58 -39.97 -66.01
N PRO A 664 -28.11 -38.75 -66.31
CA PRO A 664 -27.03 -38.56 -67.29
C PRO A 664 -25.69 -39.14 -66.80
N PHE A 665 -25.40 -39.00 -65.50
CA PHE A 665 -24.17 -39.52 -64.89
C PHE A 665 -24.15 -41.06 -64.86
N LEU A 666 -25.29 -41.70 -64.60
CA LEU A 666 -25.42 -43.17 -64.64
C LEU A 666 -25.28 -43.75 -66.06
N VAL A 667 -25.70 -43.00 -67.10
CA VAL A 667 -25.50 -43.40 -68.51
C VAL A 667 -24.03 -43.27 -68.91
N CYS A 668 -23.36 -42.17 -68.53
CA CYS A 668 -21.90 -42.04 -68.73
C CYS A 668 -21.11 -43.16 -68.06
N PHE A 669 -21.50 -43.59 -66.85
CA PHE A 669 -20.84 -44.68 -66.15
C PHE A 669 -21.03 -46.05 -66.83
N ARG A 670 -22.19 -46.28 -67.48
CA ARG A 670 -22.44 -47.49 -68.28
C ARG A 670 -21.62 -47.53 -69.58
N ILE A 671 -21.40 -46.38 -70.22
CA ILE A 671 -20.55 -46.27 -71.42
C ILE A 671 -19.08 -46.48 -71.04
N LEU A 672 -18.61 -45.89 -69.93
CA LEU A 672 -17.26 -46.13 -69.42
C LEU A 672 -17.02 -47.61 -69.08
N LYS A 673 -18.01 -48.27 -68.47
CA LYS A 673 -17.93 -49.70 -68.14
C LYS A 673 -17.87 -50.61 -69.37
N LYS A 674 -18.50 -50.22 -70.49
CA LYS A 674 -18.38 -50.95 -71.77
C LYS A 674 -16.99 -50.81 -72.42
N PHE A 675 -16.33 -49.67 -72.22
CA PHE A 675 -14.96 -49.44 -72.71
C PHE A 675 -13.89 -50.21 -71.90
N VAL A 676 -14.14 -50.47 -70.61
CA VAL A 676 -13.19 -51.17 -69.72
C VAL A 676 -13.28 -52.70 -69.80
N VAL A 677 -14.39 -53.26 -70.31
CA VAL A 677 -14.62 -54.72 -70.40
C VAL A 677 -14.48 -55.23 -71.84
N GLY A 678 -14.17 -54.36 -72.80
CA GLY A 678 -14.02 -54.68 -74.23
C GLY A 678 -12.58 -54.75 -74.74
N ASN A 679 -11.60 -55.04 -73.88
CA ASN A 679 -10.23 -55.43 -74.24
C ASN A 679 -9.84 -56.69 -73.48
#